data_AF-A0A7X0MJ97-F1
#
_entry.id   AF-A0A7X0MJ97-F1
#
_cell.length_a   1.000
_cell.length_b   1.000
_cell.length_c   1.000
_cell.angle_alpha   90.00
_cell.angle_beta   90.00
_cell.angle_gamma   90.00
#
_symmetry.space_group_name_H-M   'P 1'
#
loop_
_entity.id
_entity.type
_entity.pdbx_description
1 polymer ?
#
loop_
_entity_poly.entity_id
_entity_poly.type
_entity_poly.pdbx_seq_one_letter_code
_entity_poly.pdbx_strand_id
1 'polypeptide(L)'
;MIVYKIFRTRLARLFISLILLLSPCFTQAQTEVKSPLIGSPTAGSYYSYNSIILNPDFSFIATDGNSLDLYIADPDCQPLTMALSANQNYIYSSTPRIAGYNPAANTYSTCDLMQTVQYIDGLGRPLQTIQVKGTTLGKDMVQPFVYDALGREAQKYLPYAAQGTADGSYKSTGLTDQGVFYSTPPVGVSSISLPSASTIFEASPLSRPLEQGAPGQSWQLSTSNLPGSGHTVKTVYENNVAGEVILWTANTTGTGATGNTNYDANQLYKKTTADENGNKAIEYKDKKGRIICKKLQSDATTFLITYYVYNALNNLSYVIPPIPTSTTYPTSFTETDAVFTNFVYGYHYDDRNRLSQKKIPGKDWEFMVYDKIDKLVASQDGNQRLNNQWMITKYDALGRAVMTGSWSNGNTAISPQSLTALVYAQNINWENKDNTQGYGYSMTNTYPHTMDNVLTVNYYDNYSTPYTSPYTYSVNSQISPAMPAAASTMTTGLLTMSLTAVLNGVNNNTNPGNMLGTVYYYDDLGRDIQSYEMHYLGGKSINAGNYDQISHSYNFTNDITQTVRIHHNATNSASPAVITIANSYVYDHMGRKRQTFEQINGDNNVLLSQNDYNEIGQKLNKHLHSVDNGASFLQNISYAYNERGWLSTLNTDGNLLNFSLNYNNSGTGITPQWNGNISQMGYNVNKGTNTGAHQFIYNYDGLNRLTQAQSTGSLLDESLSYDRMGNISNLTRGGTSAVSLAYTYTDANGNYSNRLQKVTNNNVAFRSYGYDANGNATSDGGTQTINYNLLNLPQSVLQGGTTKATYIYNAAGNKLKNTGSDGSWDYVNGIVYQNGVISFIQTEEGRANYNVQNSTYNYEYNLKDHLGNTRVSFDKDPSAGTARIIQEDEYYSFGLRKIGGYDFANNNRYLYNGKELQTDLANQYDYGSRFYDPLIGRFSMIDPYSEFFPWMTNYQYASNGPSSKIDLDGLEGIFFFEETAITPEAVPFGDPVANLAKAGGELNGAPISESVTKFEWHHLIPQVLRGTIDLVKEAIREGFGFDKEENLSLQEKFGKATGKGVHGNHPKYTEAIKGQLKESAKNNPGSSALDIVRGVANNARQTIINNPGVKINDLFNLYFLVPSKTRIPNVIPGKVFSGPIPSDPEPAPKEKPKPEPQS
;
A
#
# COMPACT_ATOMS: atom_id res chain seq x y z
N MET A 1 -52.83 65.39 -19.57
CA MET A 1 -52.66 65.07 -18.12
C MET A 1 -52.08 63.67 -17.87
N ILE A 2 -52.39 62.65 -18.68
CA ILE A 2 -51.84 61.28 -18.57
C ILE A 2 -50.36 61.21 -18.99
N VAL A 3 -49.95 61.95 -20.02
CA VAL A 3 -48.54 62.01 -20.49
C VAL A 3 -47.58 62.61 -19.44
N TYR A 4 -48.06 63.57 -18.64
CA TYR A 4 -47.25 64.20 -17.57
C TYR A 4 -47.03 63.26 -16.37
N LYS A 5 -48.01 62.38 -16.07
CA LYS A 5 -47.86 61.35 -15.02
C LYS A 5 -46.92 60.22 -15.42
N ILE A 6 -46.86 59.86 -16.71
CA ILE A 6 -45.97 58.80 -17.24
C ILE A 6 -44.51 59.29 -17.32
N PHE A 7 -44.28 60.56 -17.68
CA PHE A 7 -42.94 61.14 -17.68
C PHE A 7 -42.34 61.27 -16.27
N ARG A 8 -43.15 61.65 -15.27
CA ARG A 8 -42.69 61.80 -13.87
C ARG A 8 -42.32 60.46 -13.21
N THR A 9 -43.03 59.38 -13.55
CA THR A 9 -42.72 58.03 -13.03
C THR A 9 -41.53 57.38 -13.73
N ARG A 10 -41.30 57.68 -15.02
CA ARG A 10 -40.10 57.20 -15.73
C ARG A 10 -38.83 57.98 -15.35
N LEU A 11 -38.90 59.29 -15.12
CA LEU A 11 -37.77 60.06 -14.60
C LEU A 11 -37.41 59.67 -13.16
N ALA A 12 -38.41 59.43 -12.30
CA ALA A 12 -38.17 59.00 -10.92
C ALA A 12 -37.56 57.57 -10.86
N ARG A 13 -37.95 56.67 -11.76
CA ARG A 13 -37.33 55.34 -11.88
C ARG A 13 -35.91 55.42 -12.45
N LEU A 14 -35.65 56.31 -13.41
CA LEU A 14 -34.30 56.54 -13.93
C LEU A 14 -33.38 57.14 -12.85
N PHE A 15 -33.89 58.05 -12.01
CA PHE A 15 -33.15 58.65 -10.91
C PHE A 15 -32.88 57.66 -9.77
N ILE A 16 -33.83 56.79 -9.44
CA ILE A 16 -33.65 55.73 -8.44
C ILE A 16 -32.69 54.63 -8.93
N SER A 17 -32.74 54.28 -10.22
CA SER A 17 -31.76 53.35 -10.82
C SER A 17 -30.36 53.95 -10.93
N LEU A 18 -30.23 55.26 -11.18
CA LEU A 18 -28.93 55.95 -11.20
C LEU A 18 -28.33 56.09 -9.78
N ILE A 19 -29.18 56.26 -8.75
CA ILE A 19 -28.75 56.28 -7.35
C ILE A 19 -28.37 54.87 -6.84
N LEU A 20 -29.05 53.81 -7.30
CA LEU A 20 -28.68 52.41 -7.00
C LEU A 20 -27.43 51.93 -7.75
N LEU A 21 -27.08 52.55 -8.89
CA LEU A 21 -25.81 52.33 -9.61
C LEU A 21 -24.64 53.14 -9.03
N LEU A 22 -24.90 54.08 -8.13
CA LEU A 22 -23.91 54.96 -7.49
C LEU A 22 -23.79 54.75 -5.97
N SER A 23 -24.42 53.73 -5.41
CA SER A 23 -24.09 53.28 -4.05
C SER A 23 -22.82 52.41 -4.13
N PRO A 24 -21.64 52.88 -3.68
CA PRO A 24 -20.61 51.96 -3.26
C PRO A 24 -21.22 51.13 -2.12
N CYS A 25 -21.50 49.87 -2.40
CA CYS A 25 -21.55 48.88 -1.34
C CYS A 25 -20.14 48.89 -0.75
N PHE A 26 -19.92 49.66 0.33
CA PHE A 26 -18.68 49.60 1.09
C PHE A 26 -18.66 48.26 1.84
N THR A 27 -18.44 47.18 1.10
CA THR A 27 -17.55 46.16 1.62
C THR A 27 -16.19 46.85 1.72
N GLN A 28 -15.66 47.03 2.93
CA GLN A 28 -14.26 47.42 3.05
C GLN A 28 -13.44 46.31 2.37
N ALA A 29 -13.01 46.58 1.14
CA ALA A 29 -12.19 45.66 0.39
C ALA A 29 -10.80 45.63 1.03
N GLN A 30 -10.38 44.45 1.42
CA GLN A 30 -9.03 44.19 1.90
C GLN A 30 -8.04 44.51 0.75
N THR A 31 -7.00 45.28 1.03
CA THR A 31 -6.02 45.71 0.00
C THR A 31 -4.69 44.98 0.19
N GLU A 32 -4.25 44.22 -0.80
CA GLU A 32 -2.91 43.60 -0.77
C GLU A 32 -1.82 44.67 -0.84
N VAL A 33 -0.81 44.57 0.03
CA VAL A 33 0.33 45.51 0.07
C VAL A 33 1.67 44.80 -0.11
N LYS A 34 2.60 45.49 -0.76
CA LYS A 34 4.01 45.07 -0.83
C LYS A 34 4.75 45.58 0.40
N SER A 35 5.48 44.68 1.06
CA SER A 35 6.34 44.98 2.20
C SER A 35 7.72 45.49 1.71
N PRO A 36 8.35 46.50 2.35
CA PRO A 36 7.89 47.26 3.52
C PRO A 36 6.89 48.38 3.16
N LEU A 37 5.98 48.70 4.10
CA LEU A 37 5.09 49.86 3.98
C LEU A 37 5.87 51.15 4.23
N ILE A 38 5.77 52.11 3.31
CA ILE A 38 6.42 53.41 3.37
C ILE A 38 5.34 54.50 3.43
N GLY A 39 5.47 55.46 4.36
CA GLY A 39 4.59 56.62 4.47
C GLY A 39 3.35 56.40 5.33
N SER A 40 2.33 57.26 5.13
CA SER A 40 1.07 57.24 5.88
C SER A 40 -0.05 56.61 5.06
N PRO A 41 -0.38 55.32 5.26
CA PRO A 41 -1.48 54.68 4.56
C PRO A 41 -2.81 55.35 4.95
N THR A 42 -3.78 55.32 4.04
CA THR A 42 -5.17 55.67 4.36
C THR A 42 -5.78 54.64 5.31
N ALA A 43 -6.84 55.02 6.02
CA ALA A 43 -7.60 54.07 6.83
C ALA A 43 -8.19 52.95 5.95
N GLY A 44 -8.12 51.72 6.43
CA GLY A 44 -8.55 50.51 5.72
C GLY A 44 -7.85 49.25 6.22
N SER A 45 -8.26 48.11 5.68
CA SER A 45 -7.66 46.82 6.00
C SER A 45 -6.70 46.40 4.88
N TYR A 46 -5.43 46.19 5.22
CA TYR A 46 -4.38 45.77 4.30
C TYR A 46 -3.83 44.41 4.70
N TYR A 47 -3.42 43.64 3.71
CA TYR A 47 -2.82 42.33 3.96
C TYR A 47 -1.62 42.06 3.07
N SER A 48 -0.78 41.13 3.51
CA SER A 48 0.32 40.60 2.73
C SER A 48 0.38 39.10 2.98
N TYR A 49 0.68 38.32 1.95
CA TYR A 49 0.82 36.87 2.10
C TYR A 49 2.16 36.44 2.70
N ASN A 50 3.15 37.35 2.78
CA ASN A 50 4.51 37.01 3.19
C ASN A 50 4.91 37.67 4.52
N SER A 51 4.81 39.00 4.59
CA SER A 51 5.14 39.79 5.77
C SER A 51 4.64 41.23 5.61
N ILE A 52 4.50 41.95 6.72
CA ILE A 52 4.29 43.41 6.73
C ILE A 52 5.39 44.03 7.60
N ILE A 53 6.32 44.74 6.97
CA ILE A 53 7.40 45.46 7.65
C ILE A 53 7.04 46.95 7.65
N LEU A 54 7.00 47.57 8.83
CA LEU A 54 6.77 49.01 9.01
C LEU A 54 8.13 49.72 9.12
N ASN A 55 8.44 50.60 8.17
CA ASN A 55 9.67 51.39 8.24
C ASN A 55 9.59 52.50 9.30
N PRO A 56 10.72 53.05 9.78
CA PRO A 56 10.73 54.14 10.78
C PRO A 56 9.91 55.38 10.39
N ASP A 57 9.73 55.62 9.09
CA ASP A 57 8.96 56.75 8.55
C ASP A 57 7.45 56.46 8.42
N PHE A 58 6.99 55.30 8.89
CA PHE A 58 5.59 54.92 8.92
C PHE A 58 4.83 55.71 10.00
N SER A 59 3.72 56.34 9.62
CA SER A 59 2.85 57.01 10.59
C SER A 59 1.38 56.91 10.18
N PHE A 60 0.52 56.56 11.13
CA PHE A 60 -0.93 56.53 10.96
C PHE A 60 -1.59 57.25 12.14
N ILE A 61 -2.53 58.14 11.85
CA ILE A 61 -3.32 58.85 12.87
C ILE A 61 -4.76 58.33 12.78
N ALA A 62 -5.15 57.51 13.76
CA ALA A 62 -6.53 57.07 13.88
C ALA A 62 -7.46 58.26 14.17
N THR A 63 -8.60 58.33 13.49
CA THR A 63 -9.68 59.29 13.74
C THR A 63 -10.98 58.51 13.94
N ASP A 64 -11.98 59.12 14.59
CA ASP A 64 -13.27 58.43 14.84
C ASP A 64 -13.86 57.90 13.53
N GLY A 65 -14.04 56.58 13.45
CA GLY A 65 -14.53 55.86 12.27
C GLY A 65 -13.47 55.40 11.26
N ASN A 66 -12.18 55.63 11.52
CA ASN A 66 -11.06 55.27 10.64
C ASN A 66 -10.06 54.36 11.38
N SER A 67 -10.02 53.06 11.03
CA SER A 67 -9.03 52.08 11.50
C SER A 67 -8.00 51.77 10.41
N LEU A 68 -6.82 51.32 10.82
CA LEU A 68 -5.85 50.66 9.95
C LEU A 68 -5.68 49.24 10.47
N ASP A 69 -6.08 48.25 9.68
CA ASP A 69 -5.87 46.84 9.99
C ASP A 69 -4.77 46.29 9.11
N LEU A 70 -3.75 45.67 9.70
CA LEU A 70 -2.66 45.02 8.99
C LEU A 70 -2.62 43.57 9.44
N TYR A 71 -2.73 42.62 8.52
CA TYR A 71 -2.62 41.20 8.86
C TYR A 71 -1.91 40.42 7.76
N ILE A 72 -1.29 39.31 8.15
CA ILE A 72 -0.69 38.37 7.21
C ILE A 72 -1.79 37.39 6.82
N ALA A 73 -2.13 37.34 5.53
CA ALA A 73 -3.07 36.36 5.00
C ALA A 73 -2.42 34.97 4.95
N ASP A 74 -3.22 33.90 4.96
CA ASP A 74 -2.70 32.54 4.86
C ASP A 74 -1.80 32.40 3.61
N PRO A 75 -0.49 32.15 3.77
CA PRO A 75 0.43 32.04 2.65
C PRO A 75 0.04 30.91 1.69
N ASP A 76 -0.71 29.91 2.15
CA ASP A 76 -1.15 28.79 1.31
C ASP A 76 -2.38 29.16 0.45
N CYS A 77 -3.07 30.28 0.72
CA CYS A 77 -4.29 30.70 0.00
C CYS A 77 -4.04 31.88 -0.96
N GLN A 78 -3.10 31.68 -1.90
CA GLN A 78 -2.75 32.64 -2.94
C GLN A 78 -3.81 32.73 -4.04
N PRO A 79 -4.04 33.91 -4.67
CA PRO A 79 -4.86 34.02 -5.86
C PRO A 79 -4.35 33.11 -6.98
N LEU A 80 -5.26 32.39 -7.61
CA LEU A 80 -4.97 31.38 -8.62
C LEU A 80 -5.22 31.94 -10.02
N THR A 81 -4.30 32.79 -10.48
CA THR A 81 -4.36 33.39 -11.82
C THR A 81 -3.52 32.57 -12.78
N MET A 82 -4.10 32.10 -13.88
CA MET A 82 -3.39 31.30 -14.89
C MET A 82 -3.09 32.09 -16.16
N ALA A 83 -1.96 31.77 -16.79
CA ALA A 83 -1.52 32.30 -18.07
C ALA A 83 -1.29 31.16 -19.09
N LEU A 84 -2.36 30.49 -19.51
CA LEU A 84 -2.28 29.36 -20.47
C LEU A 84 -1.65 29.77 -21.81
N SER A 85 -0.78 28.92 -22.35
CA SER A 85 -0.11 29.18 -23.62
C SER A 85 -1.01 28.88 -24.81
N ALA A 86 -1.43 29.92 -25.53
CA ALA A 86 -2.36 29.83 -26.67
C ALA A 86 -1.80 29.08 -27.89
N ASN A 87 -0.48 28.92 -27.97
CA ASN A 87 0.24 28.27 -29.07
C ASN A 87 0.56 26.79 -28.80
N GLN A 88 0.02 26.19 -27.74
CA GLN A 88 0.21 24.78 -27.40
C GLN A 88 -1.14 24.10 -27.16
N ASN A 89 -1.22 22.81 -27.49
CA ASN A 89 -2.35 21.99 -27.07
C ASN A 89 -2.17 21.64 -25.59
N TYR A 90 -3.25 21.66 -24.82
CA TYR A 90 -3.21 21.30 -23.41
C TYR A 90 -4.53 20.65 -22.96
N ILE A 91 -4.41 19.84 -21.92
CA ILE A 91 -5.51 19.43 -21.05
C ILE A 91 -5.31 20.17 -19.74
N TYR A 92 -6.35 20.84 -19.26
CA TYR A 92 -6.34 21.47 -17.97
C TYR A 92 -7.44 20.88 -17.10
N SER A 93 -7.06 20.52 -15.88
CA SER A 93 -7.92 19.88 -14.89
C SER A 93 -7.98 20.76 -13.64
N SER A 94 -9.18 20.99 -13.15
CA SER A 94 -9.42 21.64 -11.86
C SER A 94 -10.02 20.65 -10.89
N THR A 95 -9.48 20.61 -9.67
CA THR A 95 -10.02 19.83 -8.55
C THR A 95 -10.50 20.81 -7.50
N PRO A 96 -11.81 21.09 -7.42
CA PRO A 96 -12.35 21.98 -6.40
C PRO A 96 -12.09 21.45 -5.01
N ARG A 97 -11.78 22.36 -4.08
CA ARG A 97 -11.58 22.10 -2.65
C ARG A 97 -12.64 22.78 -1.79
N ILE A 98 -13.63 23.40 -2.42
CA ILE A 98 -14.76 24.04 -1.77
C ILE A 98 -16.07 23.64 -2.45
N ALA A 99 -17.15 23.68 -1.67
CA ALA A 99 -18.50 23.51 -2.20
C ALA A 99 -18.93 24.74 -3.02
N GLY A 100 -19.89 24.55 -3.93
CA GLY A 100 -20.43 25.65 -4.73
C GLY A 100 -19.50 26.19 -5.81
N TYR A 101 -18.45 25.45 -6.16
CA TYR A 101 -17.54 25.79 -7.25
C TYR A 101 -18.30 26.11 -8.54
N ASN A 102 -18.08 27.33 -9.03
CA ASN A 102 -18.61 27.84 -10.29
C ASN A 102 -17.45 28.02 -11.29
N PRO A 103 -17.36 27.22 -12.36
CA PRO A 103 -16.29 27.34 -13.34
C PRO A 103 -16.31 28.68 -14.12
N ALA A 104 -17.40 29.45 -14.03
CA ALA A 104 -17.49 30.77 -14.64
C ALA A 104 -16.92 31.91 -13.77
N ALA A 105 -16.56 31.66 -12.51
CA ALA A 105 -15.97 32.66 -11.62
C ALA A 105 -14.43 32.66 -11.73
N ASN A 106 -13.81 33.84 -11.65
CA ASN A 106 -12.36 34.03 -11.82
C ASN A 106 -11.63 34.43 -10.52
N THR A 107 -12.24 34.17 -9.36
CA THR A 107 -11.77 34.67 -8.05
C THR A 107 -11.52 33.50 -7.08
N TYR A 108 -10.71 32.52 -7.49
CA TYR A 108 -10.34 31.39 -6.64
C TYR A 108 -8.90 31.52 -6.16
N SER A 109 -8.64 30.99 -4.96
CA SER A 109 -7.31 30.80 -4.42
C SER A 109 -6.83 29.35 -4.55
N THR A 110 -5.55 29.10 -4.27
CA THR A 110 -4.96 27.76 -4.14
C THR A 110 -5.64 26.90 -3.08
N CYS A 111 -6.24 27.50 -2.06
CA CYS A 111 -7.04 26.78 -1.05
C CYS A 111 -8.42 26.36 -1.56
N ASP A 112 -8.96 27.07 -2.55
CA ASP A 112 -10.29 26.80 -3.12
C ASP A 112 -10.25 25.77 -4.26
N LEU A 113 -9.13 25.73 -4.99
CA LEU A 113 -9.01 25.02 -6.25
C LEU A 113 -7.59 24.55 -6.48
N MET A 114 -7.40 23.26 -6.73
CA MET A 114 -6.16 22.71 -7.27
C MET A 114 -6.23 22.63 -8.78
N GLN A 115 -5.10 22.87 -9.43
CA GLN A 115 -5.04 23.00 -10.89
C GLN A 115 -3.83 22.30 -11.45
N THR A 116 -4.05 21.54 -12.53
CA THR A 116 -2.98 20.91 -13.29
C THR A 116 -3.17 21.16 -14.77
N VAL A 117 -2.11 21.62 -15.44
CA VAL A 117 -2.06 21.81 -16.89
C VAL A 117 -1.10 20.79 -17.47
N GLN A 118 -1.57 19.92 -18.34
CA GLN A 118 -0.76 19.02 -19.13
C GLN A 118 -0.71 19.51 -20.57
N TYR A 119 0.43 20.07 -20.98
CA TYR A 119 0.70 20.40 -22.37
C TYR A 119 1.01 19.13 -23.15
N ILE A 120 0.46 19.00 -24.35
CA ILE A 120 0.56 17.80 -25.20
C ILE A 120 1.00 18.19 -26.62
N ASP A 121 1.66 17.26 -27.30
CA ASP A 121 2.00 17.44 -28.72
C ASP A 121 0.84 17.09 -29.66
N GLY A 122 1.09 17.16 -30.97
CA GLY A 122 0.09 16.81 -32.00
C GLY A 122 -0.33 15.34 -32.03
N LEU A 123 0.33 14.46 -31.27
CA LEU A 123 0.01 13.04 -31.13
C LEU A 123 -0.64 12.73 -29.76
N GLY A 124 -0.91 13.75 -28.94
CA GLY A 124 -1.50 13.59 -27.61
C GLY A 124 -0.52 13.16 -26.53
N ARG A 125 0.80 13.18 -26.80
CA ARG A 125 1.82 12.81 -25.81
C ARG A 125 2.15 14.01 -24.90
N PRO A 126 2.29 13.83 -23.58
CA PRO A 126 2.67 14.90 -22.66
C PRO A 126 4.01 15.54 -23.00
N LEU A 127 4.07 16.86 -23.11
CA LEU A 127 5.31 17.64 -23.25
C LEU A 127 5.74 18.23 -21.91
N GLN A 128 4.78 18.64 -21.08
CA GLN A 128 5.01 19.23 -19.78
C GLN A 128 3.75 19.09 -18.93
N THR A 129 3.90 18.65 -17.68
CA THR A 129 2.84 18.73 -16.66
C THR A 129 3.19 19.82 -15.67
N ILE A 130 2.24 20.71 -15.38
CA ILE A 130 2.39 21.84 -14.47
C ILE A 130 1.32 21.74 -13.39
N GLN A 131 1.72 21.58 -12.14
CA GLN A 131 0.83 21.85 -11.01
C GLN A 131 0.92 23.33 -10.70
N VAL A 132 -0.17 24.05 -10.96
CA VAL A 132 -0.20 25.51 -10.85
C VAL A 132 -0.08 25.88 -9.38
N LYS A 133 0.95 26.67 -9.04
CA LYS A 133 1.27 27.01 -7.64
C LYS A 133 1.39 25.80 -6.70
N GLY A 134 1.77 24.62 -7.20
CA GLY A 134 1.80 23.39 -6.42
C GLY A 134 2.93 23.27 -5.37
N THR A 135 3.91 24.17 -5.37
CA THR A 135 5.01 24.13 -4.38
C THR A 135 4.61 24.79 -3.05
N THR A 136 5.39 24.57 -1.98
CA THR A 136 5.15 25.21 -0.68
C THR A 136 5.30 26.73 -0.69
N LEU A 137 6.04 27.30 -1.64
CA LEU A 137 6.13 28.76 -1.82
C LEU A 137 5.17 29.29 -2.90
N GLY A 138 4.19 28.49 -3.31
CA GLY A 138 3.18 28.88 -4.29
C GLY A 138 3.70 29.07 -5.71
N LYS A 139 4.75 28.34 -6.11
CA LYS A 139 5.28 28.32 -7.48
C LYS A 139 4.72 27.15 -8.27
N ASP A 140 4.79 27.24 -9.59
CA ASP A 140 4.47 26.12 -10.48
C ASP A 140 5.46 24.95 -10.24
N MET A 141 4.92 23.76 -9.98
CA MET A 141 5.70 22.52 -10.04
C MET A 141 5.65 22.00 -11.48
N VAL A 142 6.80 21.92 -12.13
CA VAL A 142 6.90 21.63 -13.56
C VAL A 142 7.65 20.33 -13.80
N GLN A 143 7.03 19.42 -14.55
CA GLN A 143 7.61 18.16 -15.00
C GLN A 143 7.72 18.17 -16.53
N PRO A 144 8.93 18.28 -17.12
CA PRO A 144 9.11 18.20 -18.56
C PRO A 144 9.19 16.73 -19.05
N PHE A 145 8.82 16.52 -20.31
CA PHE A 145 8.88 15.23 -21.00
C PHE A 145 9.50 15.41 -22.39
N VAL A 146 10.40 14.50 -22.77
CA VAL A 146 11.09 14.56 -24.07
C VAL A 146 11.04 13.19 -24.73
N TYR A 147 10.63 13.16 -25.99
CA TYR A 147 10.57 11.93 -26.78
C TYR A 147 11.64 11.92 -27.86
N ASP A 148 12.18 10.74 -28.13
CA ASP A 148 13.01 10.49 -29.29
C ASP A 148 12.16 10.43 -30.59
N ALA A 149 12.82 10.25 -31.74
CA ALA A 149 12.16 10.18 -33.04
C ALA A 149 11.18 9.00 -33.19
N LEU A 150 11.27 7.98 -32.31
CA LEU A 150 10.37 6.84 -32.26
C LEU A 150 9.24 7.03 -31.23
N GLY A 151 9.19 8.18 -30.56
CA GLY A 151 8.17 8.53 -29.59
C GLY A 151 8.36 7.92 -28.20
N ARG A 152 9.58 7.50 -27.88
CA ARG A 152 9.93 6.91 -26.59
C ARG A 152 10.59 7.94 -25.70
N GLU A 153 10.33 7.85 -24.41
CA GLU A 153 10.96 8.71 -23.41
C GLU A 153 12.33 8.12 -23.00
N ALA A 154 13.35 8.38 -23.81
CA ALA A 154 14.72 7.93 -23.53
C ALA A 154 15.38 8.70 -22.38
N GLN A 155 14.81 9.83 -21.99
CA GLN A 155 15.26 10.66 -20.87
C GLN A 155 14.04 11.06 -20.04
N LYS A 156 14.01 10.63 -18.77
CA LYS A 156 12.99 11.03 -17.80
C LYS A 156 13.55 12.09 -16.87
N TYR A 157 12.95 13.27 -16.86
CA TYR A 157 13.43 14.40 -16.08
C TYR A 157 12.80 14.42 -14.68
N LEU A 158 13.46 15.04 -13.70
CA LEU A 158 12.85 15.35 -12.40
C LEU A 158 11.96 16.60 -12.46
N PRO A 159 10.95 16.74 -11.59
CA PRO A 159 10.15 17.94 -11.50
C PRO A 159 10.97 19.06 -10.83
N TYR A 160 10.60 20.31 -11.08
CA TYR A 160 11.24 21.44 -10.44
C TYR A 160 10.25 22.56 -10.16
N ALA A 161 10.56 23.40 -9.18
CA ALA A 161 9.82 24.63 -8.91
C ALA A 161 10.25 25.71 -9.91
N ALA A 162 9.33 26.13 -10.78
CA ALA A 162 9.63 27.12 -11.81
C ALA A 162 9.79 28.52 -11.20
N GLN A 163 10.72 29.30 -11.78
CA GLN A 163 10.91 30.70 -11.43
C GLN A 163 10.07 31.58 -12.38
N GLY A 164 9.32 32.54 -11.84
CA GLY A 164 8.49 33.47 -12.61
C GLY A 164 7.05 33.60 -12.10
N THR A 165 6.24 34.42 -12.77
CA THR A 165 4.87 34.76 -12.35
C THR A 165 3.80 34.37 -13.37
N ALA A 166 4.18 33.73 -14.48
CA ALA A 166 3.26 33.28 -15.53
C ALA A 166 2.73 31.87 -15.19
N ASP A 167 1.93 31.77 -14.14
CA ASP A 167 1.52 30.48 -13.59
C ASP A 167 0.67 29.67 -14.59
N GLY A 168 0.93 28.37 -14.71
CA GLY A 168 0.26 27.47 -15.66
C GLY A 168 0.66 27.64 -17.14
N SER A 169 1.53 28.59 -17.48
CA SER A 169 2.04 28.74 -18.85
C SER A 169 3.03 27.64 -19.22
N TYR A 170 3.08 27.23 -20.49
CA TYR A 170 4.14 26.37 -21.00
C TYR A 170 5.50 27.03 -20.80
N LYS A 171 6.46 26.33 -20.19
CA LYS A 171 7.82 26.84 -19.96
C LYS A 171 8.72 26.37 -21.09
N SER A 172 8.92 27.21 -22.10
CA SER A 172 9.75 26.88 -23.28
C SER A 172 11.22 26.60 -22.94
N THR A 173 11.72 27.15 -21.83
CA THR A 173 13.07 26.93 -21.28
C THR A 173 13.08 25.83 -20.21
N GLY A 174 12.01 25.04 -20.07
CA GLY A 174 11.80 24.20 -18.89
C GLY A 174 12.92 23.20 -18.59
N LEU A 175 13.59 22.66 -19.62
CA LEU A 175 14.76 21.78 -19.42
C LEU A 175 15.99 22.53 -18.91
N THR A 176 16.24 23.74 -19.42
CA THR A 176 17.34 24.60 -18.95
C THR A 176 17.07 25.06 -17.52
N ASP A 177 15.84 25.49 -17.24
CA ASP A 177 15.43 25.96 -15.91
C ASP A 177 15.50 24.84 -14.87
N GLN A 178 15.13 23.62 -15.26
CA GLN A 178 15.27 22.43 -14.42
C GLN A 178 16.75 22.15 -14.07
N GLY A 179 17.65 22.23 -15.05
CA GLY A 179 19.09 22.12 -14.80
C GLY A 179 19.61 23.20 -13.84
N VAL A 180 19.16 24.45 -14.00
CA VAL A 180 19.52 25.56 -13.09
C VAL A 180 18.99 25.29 -11.68
N PHE A 181 17.74 24.86 -11.54
CA PHE A 181 17.12 24.54 -10.25
C PHE A 181 17.96 23.53 -9.45
N TYR A 182 18.38 22.43 -10.06
CA TYR A 182 19.18 21.42 -9.35
C TYR A 182 20.67 21.77 -9.21
N SER A 183 21.19 22.70 -10.01
CA SER A 183 22.56 23.22 -9.82
C SER A 183 22.68 24.19 -8.64
N THR A 184 21.62 24.97 -8.38
CA THR A 184 21.53 25.94 -7.26
C THR A 184 20.19 25.74 -6.56
N PRO A 185 20.01 24.61 -5.86
CA PRO A 185 18.71 24.24 -5.30
C PRO A 185 18.31 25.13 -4.12
N PRO A 186 16.99 25.31 -3.88
CA PRO A 186 16.49 25.93 -2.66
C PRO A 186 16.81 25.05 -1.43
N VAL A 187 16.62 25.62 -0.24
CA VAL A 187 16.88 24.93 1.03
C VAL A 187 16.15 23.57 1.07
N GLY A 188 16.87 22.53 1.47
CA GLY A 188 16.32 21.18 1.63
C GLY A 188 16.25 20.35 0.35
N VAL A 189 16.60 20.90 -0.82
CA VAL A 189 16.69 20.15 -2.07
C VAL A 189 18.16 19.85 -2.38
N SER A 190 18.45 18.59 -2.70
CA SER A 190 19.82 18.15 -3.00
C SER A 190 20.30 18.74 -4.33
N SER A 191 21.59 19.08 -4.41
CA SER A 191 22.18 19.47 -5.69
C SER A 191 22.36 18.22 -6.57
N ILE A 192 21.87 18.28 -7.79
CA ILE A 192 21.92 17.16 -8.74
C ILE A 192 22.45 17.68 -10.07
N SER A 193 23.67 17.28 -10.43
CA SER A 193 24.30 17.70 -11.68
C SER A 193 23.55 17.21 -12.93
N LEU A 194 22.91 16.04 -12.83
CA LEU A 194 22.15 15.40 -13.90
C LEU A 194 20.77 14.97 -13.38
N PRO A 195 19.78 15.87 -13.35
CA PRO A 195 18.44 15.65 -12.81
C PRO A 195 17.53 14.88 -13.80
N SER A 196 18.06 13.79 -14.35
CA SER A 196 17.34 12.95 -15.33
C SER A 196 17.84 11.51 -15.31
N ALA A 197 16.93 10.59 -15.60
CA ALA A 197 17.18 9.17 -15.79
C ALA A 197 17.22 8.84 -17.29
N SER A 198 18.34 8.27 -17.74
CA SER A 198 18.57 7.88 -19.12
C SER A 198 18.19 6.42 -19.38
N THR A 199 17.63 6.09 -20.55
CA THR A 199 17.38 4.70 -20.97
C THR A 199 17.92 4.43 -22.37
N ILE A 200 18.68 3.33 -22.51
CA ILE A 200 19.05 2.75 -23.82
C ILE A 200 18.04 1.67 -24.16
N PHE A 201 17.46 1.77 -25.36
CA PHE A 201 16.57 0.76 -25.91
C PHE A 201 17.28 -0.11 -26.95
N GLU A 202 16.83 -1.35 -27.07
CA GLU A 202 17.21 -2.24 -28.15
C GLU A 202 16.87 -1.62 -29.52
N ALA A 203 17.79 -1.77 -30.48
CA ALA A 203 17.58 -1.37 -31.88
C ALA A 203 16.69 -2.37 -32.63
N SER A 204 15.52 -2.67 -32.07
CA SER A 204 14.50 -3.56 -32.62
C SER A 204 13.12 -2.91 -32.57
N PRO A 205 12.15 -3.39 -33.38
CA PRO A 205 10.76 -2.94 -33.27
C PRO A 205 10.14 -3.17 -31.88
N LEU A 206 10.71 -4.09 -31.08
CA LEU A 206 10.22 -4.36 -29.72
C LEU A 206 10.60 -3.25 -28.72
N SER A 207 11.59 -2.42 -29.03
CA SER A 207 12.01 -1.25 -28.21
C SER A 207 12.14 -1.56 -26.72
N ARG A 208 12.78 -2.69 -26.38
CA ARG A 208 12.93 -3.13 -24.99
C ARG A 208 14.11 -2.41 -24.30
N PRO A 209 14.02 -2.02 -23.02
CA PRO A 209 15.13 -1.42 -22.30
C PRO A 209 16.33 -2.37 -22.16
N LEU A 210 17.53 -1.90 -22.52
CA LEU A 210 18.80 -2.63 -22.33
C LEU A 210 19.62 -2.08 -21.17
N GLU A 211 19.55 -0.78 -20.93
CA GLU A 211 20.22 -0.13 -19.81
C GLU A 211 19.34 1.02 -19.33
N GLN A 212 19.09 1.10 -18.03
CA GLN A 212 18.28 2.13 -17.41
C GLN A 212 19.04 2.75 -16.24
N GLY A 213 19.30 4.04 -16.34
CA GLY A 213 19.91 4.85 -15.31
C GLY A 213 18.90 5.53 -14.40
N ALA A 214 19.42 6.35 -13.49
CA ALA A 214 18.67 7.17 -12.56
C ALA A 214 19.33 8.56 -12.45
N PRO A 215 18.69 9.55 -11.78
CA PRO A 215 19.30 10.86 -11.56
C PRO A 215 20.62 10.77 -10.77
N GLY A 216 21.53 11.70 -11.04
CA GLY A 216 22.87 11.72 -10.47
C GLY A 216 23.93 11.08 -11.38
N GLN A 217 25.19 11.52 -11.23
CA GLN A 217 26.30 11.13 -12.13
C GLN A 217 26.58 9.62 -12.12
N SER A 218 26.58 8.99 -10.94
CA SER A 218 26.91 7.56 -10.81
C SER A 218 25.92 6.65 -11.53
N TRP A 219 24.65 7.05 -11.60
CA TRP A 219 23.57 6.27 -12.20
C TRP A 219 23.29 6.66 -13.66
N GLN A 220 24.15 7.45 -14.29
CA GLN A 220 24.06 7.64 -15.74
C GLN A 220 24.56 6.41 -16.50
N LEU A 221 24.12 6.30 -17.75
CA LEU A 221 24.48 5.20 -18.65
C LEU A 221 26.00 5.02 -18.72
N SER A 222 26.42 3.76 -18.84
CA SER A 222 27.82 3.38 -19.02
C SER A 222 28.49 4.03 -20.25
N THR A 223 27.69 4.40 -21.26
CA THR A 223 28.14 5.08 -22.48
C THR A 223 28.17 6.60 -22.37
N SER A 224 27.88 7.17 -21.20
CA SER A 224 27.83 8.64 -20.99
C SER A 224 29.20 9.33 -21.00
N ASN A 225 30.31 8.57 -20.93
CA ASN A 225 31.68 9.06 -20.77
C ASN A 225 31.91 9.90 -19.50
N LEU A 226 31.05 9.75 -18.49
CA LEU A 226 31.19 10.42 -17.20
C LEU A 226 32.00 9.56 -16.21
N PRO A 227 32.99 10.14 -15.49
CA PRO A 227 33.74 9.40 -14.47
C PRO A 227 32.83 8.81 -13.39
N GLY A 228 32.98 7.51 -13.09
CA GLY A 228 32.19 6.83 -12.05
C GLY A 228 30.72 6.60 -12.39
N SER A 229 30.31 6.76 -13.66
CA SER A 229 28.99 6.36 -14.17
C SER A 229 28.90 4.87 -14.51
N GLY A 230 27.70 4.38 -14.85
CA GLY A 230 27.47 3.00 -15.27
C GLY A 230 26.90 2.08 -14.18
N HIS A 231 26.54 2.64 -13.03
CA HIS A 231 25.76 1.97 -11.98
C HIS A 231 24.28 2.03 -12.32
N THR A 232 23.89 1.22 -13.29
CA THR A 232 22.58 1.22 -13.93
C THR A 232 21.98 -0.18 -13.92
N VAL A 233 20.66 -0.27 -14.05
CA VAL A 233 20.00 -1.55 -14.27
C VAL A 233 20.24 -1.97 -15.72
N LYS A 234 20.84 -3.14 -15.94
CA LYS A 234 21.17 -3.66 -17.28
C LYS A 234 20.35 -4.89 -17.59
N THR A 235 19.77 -4.95 -18.77
CA THR A 235 18.94 -6.08 -19.20
C THR A 235 19.46 -6.66 -20.52
N VAL A 236 19.59 -7.99 -20.55
CA VAL A 236 19.95 -8.76 -21.75
C VAL A 236 18.81 -9.71 -22.08
N TYR A 237 18.40 -9.74 -23.34
CA TYR A 237 17.36 -10.63 -23.85
C TYR A 237 17.95 -11.64 -24.81
N GLU A 238 17.78 -12.92 -24.51
CA GLU A 238 18.35 -14.05 -25.24
C GLU A 238 17.33 -15.19 -25.30
N ASN A 239 17.73 -16.32 -25.88
CA ASN A 239 17.07 -17.61 -25.67
C ASN A 239 17.97 -18.51 -24.83
N ASN A 240 17.41 -19.56 -24.24
CA ASN A 240 18.20 -20.54 -23.51
C ASN A 240 19.14 -21.33 -24.45
N VAL A 241 20.28 -21.76 -23.93
CA VAL A 241 21.12 -22.79 -24.58
C VAL A 241 20.83 -24.18 -24.00
N ALA A 242 21.30 -25.22 -24.68
CA ALA A 242 21.08 -26.60 -24.25
C ALA A 242 21.73 -26.86 -22.88
N GLY A 243 21.00 -27.49 -21.97
CA GLY A 243 21.50 -27.85 -20.63
C GLY A 243 21.38 -26.75 -19.56
N GLU A 244 20.86 -25.55 -19.88
CA GLU A 244 20.73 -24.47 -18.90
C GLU A 244 19.58 -24.67 -17.88
N VAL A 245 18.49 -25.32 -18.28
CA VAL A 245 17.25 -25.38 -17.50
C VAL A 245 16.72 -26.80 -17.50
N ILE A 246 16.49 -27.35 -16.31
CA ILE A 246 15.88 -28.67 -16.12
C ILE A 246 14.42 -28.63 -16.62
N LEU A 247 14.05 -29.61 -17.43
CA LEU A 247 12.68 -29.83 -17.87
C LEU A 247 11.93 -30.65 -16.81
N TRP A 248 11.28 -29.94 -15.90
CA TRP A 248 10.38 -30.55 -14.93
C TRP A 248 9.01 -30.85 -15.55
N THR A 249 8.54 -32.08 -15.37
CA THR A 249 7.21 -32.54 -15.79
C THR A 249 6.46 -33.07 -14.58
N ALA A 250 5.26 -32.54 -14.33
CA ALA A 250 4.36 -33.09 -13.32
C ALA A 250 3.95 -34.52 -13.72
N ASN A 251 3.97 -35.45 -12.76
CA ASN A 251 3.63 -36.85 -13.00
C ASN A 251 2.16 -36.99 -13.43
N THR A 252 1.83 -38.00 -14.24
CA THR A 252 0.46 -38.22 -14.75
C THR A 252 -0.55 -38.53 -13.66
N THR A 253 -0.10 -39.05 -12.51
CA THR A 253 -0.94 -39.28 -11.32
C THR A 253 -1.25 -37.99 -10.56
N GLY A 254 -0.55 -36.89 -10.87
CA GLY A 254 -0.66 -35.62 -10.15
C GLY A 254 0.00 -35.63 -8.77
N THR A 255 0.88 -36.59 -8.45
CA THR A 255 1.46 -36.76 -7.10
C THR A 255 2.98 -36.71 -7.10
N GLY A 256 3.54 -35.66 -7.71
CA GLY A 256 4.99 -35.45 -7.82
C GLY A 256 5.42 -34.94 -9.19
N ALA A 257 6.73 -34.79 -9.37
CA ALA A 257 7.31 -34.35 -10.62
C ALA A 257 8.66 -35.04 -10.91
N THR A 258 9.05 -35.06 -12.19
CA THR A 258 10.32 -35.63 -12.69
C THR A 258 11.08 -34.60 -13.51
N GLY A 259 12.40 -34.55 -13.34
CA GLY A 259 13.32 -33.57 -13.94
C GLY A 259 14.61 -34.22 -14.46
N ASN A 260 14.50 -35.28 -15.26
CA ASN A 260 15.65 -36.07 -15.74
C ASN A 260 16.33 -35.52 -17.01
N THR A 261 15.74 -34.51 -17.64
CA THR A 261 16.21 -33.93 -18.90
C THR A 261 16.28 -32.42 -18.79
N ASN A 262 16.94 -31.78 -19.75
CA ASN A 262 16.99 -30.32 -19.85
C ASN A 262 16.24 -29.86 -21.09
N TYR A 263 15.83 -28.60 -21.11
CA TYR A 263 15.36 -27.96 -22.33
C TYR A 263 16.49 -27.90 -23.38
N ASP A 264 16.15 -28.21 -24.63
CA ASP A 264 17.00 -27.95 -25.78
C ASP A 264 17.20 -26.44 -25.99
N ALA A 265 18.22 -26.08 -26.78
CA ALA A 265 18.47 -24.68 -27.12
C ALA A 265 17.27 -24.03 -27.83
N ASN A 266 17.06 -22.73 -27.60
CA ASN A 266 16.02 -21.90 -28.23
C ASN A 266 14.56 -22.29 -27.92
N GLN A 267 14.29 -22.96 -26.79
CA GLN A 267 12.92 -23.32 -26.39
C GLN A 267 12.29 -22.33 -25.40
N LEU A 268 13.11 -21.57 -24.68
CA LEU A 268 12.71 -20.62 -23.65
C LEU A 268 13.29 -19.23 -23.94
N TYR A 269 12.50 -18.19 -23.69
CA TYR A 269 12.98 -16.81 -23.61
C TYR A 269 13.78 -16.62 -22.34
N LYS A 270 14.96 -16.03 -22.44
CA LYS A 270 15.88 -15.75 -21.33
C LYS A 270 16.02 -14.24 -21.17
N LYS A 271 15.71 -13.73 -19.97
CA LYS A 271 15.94 -12.33 -19.59
C LYS A 271 16.94 -12.30 -18.43
N THR A 272 18.10 -11.69 -18.62
CA THR A 272 19.07 -11.44 -17.56
C THR A 272 19.01 -9.97 -17.17
N THR A 273 18.74 -9.67 -15.91
CA THR A 273 18.80 -8.32 -15.34
C THR A 273 19.97 -8.25 -14.36
N ALA A 274 20.82 -7.23 -14.46
CA ALA A 274 21.80 -6.87 -13.43
C ALA A 274 21.34 -5.60 -12.71
N ASP A 275 21.38 -5.59 -11.38
CA ASP A 275 21.14 -4.38 -10.58
C ASP A 275 22.32 -3.40 -10.66
N GLU A 276 22.19 -2.24 -10.01
CA GLU A 276 23.21 -1.19 -10.01
C GLU A 276 24.53 -1.59 -9.32
N ASN A 277 24.52 -2.67 -8.53
CA ASN A 277 25.71 -3.28 -7.93
C ASN A 277 26.30 -4.39 -8.83
N GLY A 278 25.61 -4.77 -9.92
CA GLY A 278 26.01 -5.82 -10.86
C GLY A 278 25.50 -7.22 -10.52
N ASN A 279 24.65 -7.38 -9.49
CA ASN A 279 24.06 -8.66 -9.11
C ASN A 279 23.02 -9.09 -10.14
N LYS A 280 23.09 -10.34 -10.60
CA LYS A 280 22.25 -10.83 -11.71
C LYS A 280 21.04 -11.63 -11.25
N ALA A 281 19.91 -11.37 -11.88
CA ALA A 281 18.72 -12.21 -11.88
C ALA A 281 18.43 -12.69 -13.31
N ILE A 282 18.12 -13.97 -13.50
CA ILE A 282 17.77 -14.54 -14.80
C ILE A 282 16.38 -15.15 -14.72
N GLU A 283 15.52 -14.77 -15.65
CA GLU A 283 14.18 -15.33 -15.82
C GLU A 283 14.10 -16.11 -17.14
N TYR A 284 13.60 -17.34 -17.06
CA TYR A 284 13.28 -18.17 -18.22
C TYR A 284 11.78 -18.29 -18.36
N LYS A 285 11.26 -17.95 -19.54
CA LYS A 285 9.84 -18.04 -19.88
C LYS A 285 9.62 -18.97 -21.06
N ASP A 286 8.53 -19.72 -21.03
CA ASP A 286 8.12 -20.51 -22.19
C ASP A 286 7.43 -19.63 -23.27
N LYS A 287 7.05 -20.27 -24.37
CA LYS A 287 6.36 -19.61 -25.50
C LYS A 287 4.96 -19.06 -25.15
N LYS A 288 4.40 -19.44 -23.99
CA LYS A 288 3.14 -18.92 -23.45
C LYS A 288 3.35 -17.79 -22.43
N GLY A 289 4.60 -17.36 -22.21
CA GLY A 289 4.96 -16.30 -21.26
C GLY A 289 5.01 -16.75 -19.79
N ARG A 290 4.87 -18.05 -19.51
CA ARG A 290 4.92 -18.60 -18.15
C ARG A 290 6.36 -18.70 -17.69
N ILE A 291 6.63 -18.32 -16.45
CA ILE A 291 7.97 -18.43 -15.85
C ILE A 291 8.24 -19.90 -15.58
N ILE A 292 9.31 -20.46 -16.14
CA ILE A 292 9.74 -21.85 -15.92
C ILE A 292 10.81 -21.92 -14.83
N CYS A 293 11.69 -20.93 -14.79
CA CYS A 293 12.83 -20.90 -13.90
C CYS A 293 13.22 -19.45 -13.60
N LYS A 294 13.49 -19.14 -12.33
CA LYS A 294 14.21 -17.93 -11.91
C LYS A 294 15.56 -18.31 -11.33
N LYS A 295 16.61 -17.57 -11.66
CA LYS A 295 17.95 -17.74 -11.10
C LYS A 295 18.41 -16.44 -10.47
N LEU A 296 18.87 -16.47 -9.23
CA LEU A 296 19.40 -15.30 -8.52
C LEU A 296 20.87 -15.54 -8.17
N GLN A 297 21.74 -14.61 -8.53
CA GLN A 297 23.16 -14.72 -8.27
C GLN A 297 23.45 -14.52 -6.78
N SER A 298 23.98 -15.54 -6.09
CA SER A 298 24.35 -15.41 -4.68
C SER A 298 25.78 -14.93 -4.46
N ASP A 299 26.67 -15.30 -5.37
CA ASP A 299 28.08 -14.91 -5.38
C ASP A 299 28.61 -14.83 -6.83
N ALA A 300 29.91 -14.60 -7.00
CA ALA A 300 30.52 -14.44 -8.32
C ALA A 300 30.25 -15.59 -9.31
N THR A 301 29.95 -16.80 -8.82
CA THR A 301 29.82 -18.02 -9.65
C THR A 301 28.53 -18.80 -9.42
N THR A 302 27.86 -18.62 -8.27
CA THR A 302 26.71 -19.43 -7.88
C THR A 302 25.40 -18.72 -8.18
N PHE A 303 24.47 -19.44 -8.82
CA PHE A 303 23.08 -19.04 -8.96
C PHE A 303 22.18 -19.96 -8.14
N LEU A 304 21.32 -19.36 -7.33
CA LEU A 304 20.20 -20.02 -6.67
C LEU A 304 19.05 -20.10 -7.66
N ILE A 305 18.42 -21.26 -7.76
CA ILE A 305 17.43 -21.53 -8.80
C ILE A 305 16.05 -21.76 -8.16
N THR A 306 14.98 -21.34 -8.81
CA THR A 306 13.61 -21.68 -8.42
C THR A 306 12.87 -22.13 -9.66
N TYR A 307 12.35 -23.36 -9.65
CA TYR A 307 11.60 -23.94 -10.76
C TYR A 307 10.12 -23.84 -10.52
N TYR A 308 9.37 -23.59 -11.59
CA TYR A 308 7.92 -23.51 -11.61
C TYR A 308 7.42 -24.61 -12.55
N VAL A 309 6.71 -25.58 -12.00
CA VAL A 309 6.30 -26.80 -12.69
C VAL A 309 4.82 -26.72 -12.99
N TYR A 310 4.46 -26.87 -14.27
CA TYR A 310 3.07 -26.79 -14.71
C TYR A 310 2.53 -28.16 -15.10
N ASN A 311 1.26 -28.42 -14.82
CA ASN A 311 0.58 -29.62 -15.30
C ASN A 311 0.16 -29.51 -16.78
N ALA A 312 -0.42 -30.58 -17.32
CA ALA A 312 -0.90 -30.64 -18.72
C ALA A 312 -2.01 -29.61 -19.03
N LEU A 313 -2.75 -29.14 -18.02
CA LEU A 313 -3.77 -28.08 -18.15
C LEU A 313 -3.19 -26.66 -18.05
N ASN A 314 -1.86 -26.54 -17.88
CA ASN A 314 -1.11 -25.30 -17.71
C ASN A 314 -1.25 -24.62 -16.35
N ASN A 315 -1.76 -25.30 -15.33
CA ASN A 315 -1.75 -24.79 -13.96
C ASN A 315 -0.41 -25.01 -13.29
N LEU A 316 -0.01 -24.10 -12.40
CA LEU A 316 1.19 -24.24 -11.57
C LEU A 316 0.95 -25.35 -10.53
N SER A 317 1.64 -26.48 -10.64
CA SER A 317 1.50 -27.60 -9.70
C SER A 317 2.53 -27.58 -8.60
N TYR A 318 3.77 -27.19 -8.91
CA TYR A 318 4.83 -27.16 -7.91
C TYR A 318 5.75 -25.95 -8.10
N VAL A 319 6.25 -25.42 -6.98
CA VAL A 319 7.40 -24.50 -6.98
C VAL A 319 8.52 -25.14 -6.18
N ILE A 320 9.65 -25.37 -6.85
CA ILE A 320 10.83 -26.03 -6.27
C ILE A 320 11.87 -24.95 -5.99
N PRO A 321 12.14 -24.61 -4.73
CA PRO A 321 13.08 -23.55 -4.37
C PRO A 321 14.53 -24.03 -4.38
N PRO A 322 15.52 -23.16 -4.11
CA PRO A 322 16.91 -23.56 -3.95
C PRO A 322 17.07 -24.65 -2.89
N ILE A 323 17.75 -25.75 -3.19
CA ILE A 323 18.03 -26.77 -2.18
C ILE A 323 19.08 -26.23 -1.19
N PRO A 324 18.81 -26.19 0.13
CA PRO A 324 19.71 -25.58 1.11
C PRO A 324 21.13 -26.15 1.09
N THR A 325 21.23 -27.48 1.03
CA THR A 325 22.46 -28.23 1.26
C THR A 325 23.19 -28.61 -0.01
N SER A 326 22.57 -28.48 -1.19
CA SER A 326 23.08 -29.00 -2.46
C SER A 326 22.83 -28.02 -3.60
N THR A 327 23.75 -27.96 -4.57
CA THR A 327 23.52 -27.29 -5.87
C THR A 327 22.79 -28.20 -6.87
N THR A 328 22.78 -29.51 -6.61
CA THR A 328 22.10 -30.51 -7.43
C THR A 328 20.67 -30.70 -6.94
N TYR A 329 19.72 -30.55 -7.85
CA TYR A 329 18.30 -30.83 -7.61
C TYR A 329 18.03 -32.34 -7.68
N PRO A 330 16.98 -32.83 -6.99
CA PRO A 330 16.53 -34.21 -7.17
C PRO A 330 16.10 -34.43 -8.63
N THR A 331 16.27 -35.66 -9.11
CA THR A 331 15.82 -36.09 -10.45
C THR A 331 14.32 -36.35 -10.50
N SER A 332 13.71 -36.66 -9.35
CA SER A 332 12.26 -36.80 -9.19
C SER A 332 11.89 -36.65 -7.71
N PHE A 333 10.63 -36.35 -7.42
CA PHE A 333 10.06 -36.49 -6.08
C PHE A 333 8.59 -36.91 -6.16
N THR A 334 8.12 -37.54 -5.08
CA THR A 334 6.71 -37.77 -4.77
C THR A 334 6.28 -36.90 -3.59
N GLU A 335 4.97 -36.73 -3.41
CA GLU A 335 4.43 -35.89 -2.34
C GLU A 335 4.61 -36.47 -0.92
N THR A 336 5.16 -37.68 -0.81
CA THR A 336 5.54 -38.30 0.47
C THR A 336 7.01 -38.11 0.81
N ASP A 337 7.82 -37.62 -0.12
CA ASP A 337 9.26 -37.50 0.08
C ASP A 337 9.59 -36.33 1.02
N ALA A 338 10.66 -36.47 1.81
CA ALA A 338 11.13 -35.41 2.71
C ALA A 338 11.46 -34.11 1.97
N VAL A 339 11.96 -34.19 0.73
CA VAL A 339 12.23 -33.01 -0.10
C VAL A 339 10.96 -32.23 -0.41
N PHE A 340 9.85 -32.93 -0.68
CA PHE A 340 8.56 -32.28 -0.93
C PHE A 340 8.01 -31.66 0.34
N THR A 341 7.90 -32.46 1.41
CA THR A 341 7.26 -32.03 2.66
C THR A 341 7.98 -30.84 3.30
N ASN A 342 9.31 -30.79 3.21
CA ASN A 342 10.13 -29.77 3.85
C ASN A 342 10.45 -28.55 2.97
N PHE A 343 10.39 -28.64 1.63
CA PHE A 343 10.87 -27.55 0.75
C PHE A 343 9.97 -27.19 -0.43
N VAL A 344 9.20 -28.11 -0.99
CA VAL A 344 8.46 -27.84 -2.24
C VAL A 344 7.07 -27.29 -1.92
N TYR A 345 6.67 -26.25 -2.66
CA TYR A 345 5.29 -25.76 -2.66
C TYR A 345 4.46 -26.63 -3.60
N GLY A 346 3.28 -27.06 -3.16
CA GLY A 346 2.38 -27.93 -3.93
C GLY A 346 0.99 -27.32 -4.10
N TYR A 347 0.42 -27.48 -5.29
CA TYR A 347 -0.88 -26.93 -5.66
C TYR A 347 -1.68 -27.95 -6.47
N HIS A 348 -2.89 -28.24 -5.99
CA HIS A 348 -3.86 -29.08 -6.69
C HIS A 348 -5.09 -28.27 -7.06
N TYR A 349 -5.72 -28.67 -8.16
CA TYR A 349 -6.88 -28.00 -8.72
C TYR A 349 -8.05 -28.97 -8.83
N ASP A 350 -9.26 -28.45 -8.69
CA ASP A 350 -10.47 -29.22 -8.98
C ASP A 350 -10.76 -29.29 -10.49
N ASP A 351 -11.81 -30.02 -10.86
CA ASP A 351 -12.26 -30.20 -12.25
C ASP A 351 -12.67 -28.88 -12.94
N ARG A 352 -12.84 -27.79 -12.19
CA ARG A 352 -13.16 -26.44 -12.68
C ARG A 352 -11.94 -25.52 -12.69
N ASN A 353 -10.74 -26.07 -12.52
CA ASN A 353 -9.48 -25.34 -12.55
C ASN A 353 -9.28 -24.35 -11.40
N ARG A 354 -9.93 -24.58 -10.24
CA ARG A 354 -9.79 -23.76 -9.03
C ARG A 354 -8.84 -24.44 -8.04
N LEU A 355 -8.04 -23.67 -7.32
CA LEU A 355 -7.09 -24.21 -6.33
C LEU A 355 -7.84 -24.92 -5.20
N SER A 356 -7.76 -26.26 -5.14
CA SER A 356 -8.48 -27.11 -4.19
C SER A 356 -7.60 -27.57 -3.02
N GLN A 357 -6.28 -27.60 -3.21
CA GLN A 357 -5.33 -27.94 -2.15
C GLN A 357 -4.06 -27.14 -2.32
N LYS A 358 -3.48 -26.71 -1.20
CA LYS A 358 -2.22 -25.97 -1.15
C LYS A 358 -1.29 -26.57 -0.09
N LYS A 359 -0.01 -26.67 -0.40
CA LYS A 359 1.04 -27.14 0.50
C LYS A 359 2.13 -26.08 0.59
N ILE A 360 2.33 -25.55 1.78
CA ILE A 360 3.48 -24.71 2.12
C ILE A 360 4.59 -25.59 2.75
N PRO A 361 5.87 -25.39 2.42
CA PRO A 361 6.97 -26.15 3.03
C PRO A 361 6.96 -26.08 4.57
N GLY A 362 7.08 -27.24 5.23
CA GLY A 362 7.04 -27.33 6.70
C GLY A 362 5.65 -27.23 7.35
N LYS A 363 4.60 -26.96 6.57
CA LYS A 363 3.18 -26.98 6.96
C LYS A 363 2.46 -28.15 6.29
N ASP A 364 1.43 -28.71 6.92
CA ASP A 364 0.57 -29.72 6.32
C ASP A 364 -0.29 -29.18 5.16
N TRP A 365 -0.96 -30.07 4.41
CA TRP A 365 -1.88 -29.64 3.34
C TRP A 365 -3.04 -28.80 3.89
N GLU A 366 -3.36 -27.74 3.16
CA GLU A 366 -4.55 -26.93 3.29
C GLU A 366 -5.54 -27.32 2.20
N PHE A 367 -6.80 -27.51 2.57
CA PHE A 367 -7.88 -27.87 1.65
C PHE A 367 -8.85 -26.71 1.46
N MET A 368 -9.39 -26.60 0.25
CA MET A 368 -10.35 -25.58 -0.15
C MET A 368 -11.55 -26.23 -0.84
N VAL A 369 -12.75 -25.86 -0.42
CA VAL A 369 -14.02 -26.28 -1.03
C VAL A 369 -14.79 -25.05 -1.48
N TYR A 370 -15.19 -25.05 -2.73
CA TYR A 370 -15.97 -23.97 -3.34
C TYR A 370 -17.38 -24.42 -3.63
N ASP A 371 -18.31 -23.48 -3.74
CA ASP A 371 -19.67 -23.73 -4.17
C ASP A 371 -19.81 -23.82 -5.72
N LYS A 372 -21.06 -23.85 -6.20
CA LYS A 372 -21.40 -23.91 -7.63
C LYS A 372 -21.10 -22.62 -8.39
N ILE A 373 -20.95 -21.49 -7.71
CA ILE A 373 -20.71 -20.17 -8.30
C ILE A 373 -19.33 -19.62 -7.90
N ASP A 374 -18.39 -20.52 -7.64
CA ASP A 374 -16.96 -20.24 -7.47
C ASP A 374 -16.58 -19.45 -6.22
N LYS A 375 -17.41 -19.49 -5.17
CA LYS A 375 -17.09 -18.89 -3.87
C LYS A 375 -16.45 -19.93 -2.94
N LEU A 376 -15.37 -19.56 -2.24
CA LEU A 376 -14.71 -20.42 -1.25
C LEU A 376 -15.58 -20.53 0.01
N VAL A 377 -16.20 -21.67 0.24
CA VAL A 377 -17.16 -21.84 1.36
C VAL A 377 -16.58 -22.61 2.53
N ALA A 378 -15.54 -23.42 2.33
CA ALA A 378 -14.85 -24.08 3.41
C ALA A 378 -13.34 -24.19 3.16
N SER A 379 -12.54 -24.06 4.21
CA SER A 379 -11.12 -24.38 4.22
C SER A 379 -10.73 -25.18 5.46
N GLN A 380 -9.66 -25.98 5.36
CA GLN A 380 -9.15 -26.77 6.47
C GLN A 380 -7.62 -26.87 6.40
N ASP A 381 -6.94 -26.46 7.47
CA ASP A 381 -5.49 -26.62 7.62
C ASP A 381 -5.12 -27.92 8.38
N GLY A 382 -3.81 -28.11 8.65
CA GLY A 382 -3.30 -29.30 9.33
C GLY A 382 -3.80 -29.47 10.75
N ASN A 383 -3.74 -28.41 11.55
CA ASN A 383 -4.20 -28.45 12.95
C ASN A 383 -5.72 -28.62 13.04
N GLN A 384 -6.49 -27.97 12.16
CA GLN A 384 -7.94 -28.10 12.10
C GLN A 384 -8.35 -29.52 11.71
N ARG A 385 -7.63 -30.14 10.77
CA ARG A 385 -7.87 -31.54 10.38
C ARG A 385 -7.65 -32.52 11.53
N LEU A 386 -6.63 -32.32 12.37
CA LEU A 386 -6.43 -33.13 13.58
C LEU A 386 -7.59 -33.05 14.57
N ASN A 387 -8.38 -31.96 14.51
CA ASN A 387 -9.55 -31.72 15.34
C ASN A 387 -10.90 -31.95 14.60
N ASN A 388 -10.88 -32.51 13.39
CA ASN A 388 -12.04 -32.66 12.51
C ASN A 388 -12.78 -31.34 12.18
N GLN A 389 -12.11 -30.20 12.27
CA GLN A 389 -12.69 -28.87 12.08
C GLN A 389 -12.44 -28.30 10.68
N TRP A 390 -13.37 -27.49 10.20
CA TRP A 390 -13.31 -26.69 8.97
C TRP A 390 -13.65 -25.24 9.29
N MET A 391 -12.97 -24.31 8.64
CA MET A 391 -13.36 -22.91 8.58
C MET A 391 -14.38 -22.71 7.48
N ILE A 392 -15.50 -22.06 7.79
CA ILE A 392 -16.63 -21.86 6.89
C ILE A 392 -16.79 -20.38 6.60
N THR A 393 -17.09 -20.05 5.34
CA THR A 393 -17.54 -18.71 4.93
C THR A 393 -18.90 -18.81 4.26
N LYS A 394 -19.86 -18.04 4.77
CA LYS A 394 -21.19 -17.89 4.18
C LYS A 394 -21.31 -16.52 3.52
N TYR A 395 -22.08 -16.46 2.44
CA TYR A 395 -22.20 -15.29 1.58
C TYR A 395 -23.66 -14.89 1.40
N ASP A 396 -23.89 -13.61 1.11
CA ASP A 396 -25.19 -13.14 0.61
C ASP A 396 -25.36 -13.34 -0.90
N ALA A 397 -26.54 -12.94 -1.41
CA ALA A 397 -26.88 -13.03 -2.83
C ALA A 397 -25.99 -12.17 -3.75
N LEU A 398 -25.29 -11.16 -3.22
CA LEU A 398 -24.34 -10.32 -3.95
C LEU A 398 -22.91 -10.89 -3.92
N GLY A 399 -22.69 -11.99 -3.20
CA GLY A 399 -21.39 -12.64 -3.06
C GLY A 399 -20.49 -12.00 -2.00
N ARG A 400 -21.03 -11.18 -1.10
CA ARG A 400 -20.27 -10.60 0.03
C ARG A 400 -20.26 -11.60 1.19
N ALA A 401 -19.12 -11.72 1.88
CA ALA A 401 -19.01 -12.60 3.04
C ALA A 401 -19.83 -12.02 4.20
N VAL A 402 -20.87 -12.74 4.62
CA VAL A 402 -21.77 -12.32 5.70
C VAL A 402 -21.48 -12.99 7.02
N MET A 403 -20.92 -14.22 7.01
CA MET A 403 -20.55 -14.92 8.23
C MET A 403 -19.33 -15.80 8.02
N THR A 404 -18.48 -15.88 9.03
CA THR A 404 -17.41 -16.88 9.11
C THR A 404 -17.51 -17.68 10.41
N GLY A 405 -17.01 -18.91 10.44
CA GLY A 405 -17.08 -19.74 11.63
C GLY A 405 -16.35 -21.08 11.50
N SER A 406 -16.32 -21.86 12.58
CA SER A 406 -15.79 -23.22 12.60
C SER A 406 -16.91 -24.26 12.53
N TRP A 407 -16.66 -25.40 11.89
CA TRP A 407 -17.60 -26.53 11.81
C TRP A 407 -16.86 -27.88 11.87
N SER A 408 -17.35 -28.82 12.68
CA SER A 408 -16.66 -30.09 12.99
C SER A 408 -17.36 -31.35 12.50
N ASN A 409 -18.44 -31.24 11.74
CA ASN A 409 -19.24 -32.39 11.28
C ASN A 409 -19.61 -33.37 12.42
N GLY A 410 -20.02 -32.85 13.58
CA GLY A 410 -20.27 -33.67 14.77
C GLY A 410 -19.02 -34.41 15.26
N ASN A 411 -17.87 -33.75 15.20
CA ASN A 411 -16.53 -34.29 15.51
C ASN A 411 -16.11 -35.51 14.67
N THR A 412 -16.64 -35.66 13.45
CA THR A 412 -16.31 -36.78 12.55
C THR A 412 -15.59 -36.29 11.30
N ALA A 413 -14.45 -36.90 10.98
CA ALA A 413 -13.69 -36.58 9.78
C ALA A 413 -14.54 -36.69 8.51
N ILE A 414 -14.44 -35.69 7.62
CA ILE A 414 -15.07 -35.68 6.31
C ILE A 414 -14.03 -35.28 5.26
N SER A 415 -14.00 -35.98 4.13
CA SER A 415 -13.09 -35.64 3.04
C SER A 415 -13.56 -34.37 2.30
N PRO A 416 -12.63 -33.61 1.68
CA PRO A 416 -12.98 -32.45 0.87
C PRO A 416 -13.98 -32.78 -0.25
N GLN A 417 -13.85 -33.96 -0.87
CA GLN A 417 -14.74 -34.43 -1.94
C GLN A 417 -16.16 -34.70 -1.42
N SER A 418 -16.30 -35.37 -0.27
CA SER A 418 -17.61 -35.61 0.34
C SER A 418 -18.26 -34.31 0.80
N LEU A 419 -17.50 -33.37 1.35
CA LEU A 419 -18.00 -32.05 1.71
C LEU A 419 -18.46 -31.27 0.46
N THR A 420 -17.69 -31.31 -0.62
CA THR A 420 -18.05 -30.68 -1.91
C THR A 420 -19.39 -31.22 -2.43
N ALA A 421 -19.61 -32.54 -2.35
CA ALA A 421 -20.88 -33.14 -2.75
C ALA A 421 -22.08 -32.60 -1.95
N LEU A 422 -21.92 -32.39 -0.63
CA LEU A 422 -22.96 -31.82 0.24
C LEU A 422 -23.23 -30.33 -0.05
N VAL A 423 -22.18 -29.56 -0.33
CA VAL A 423 -22.30 -28.17 -0.81
C VAL A 423 -23.02 -28.14 -2.16
N TYR A 424 -22.71 -29.07 -3.07
CA TYR A 424 -23.32 -29.13 -4.39
C TYR A 424 -24.75 -29.68 -4.38
N ALA A 425 -25.19 -30.32 -3.29
CA ALA A 425 -26.57 -30.73 -3.12
C ALA A 425 -27.52 -29.55 -2.83
N GLN A 426 -26.99 -28.37 -2.47
CA GLN A 426 -27.81 -27.21 -2.13
C GLN A 426 -28.48 -26.58 -3.36
N ASN A 427 -29.73 -26.16 -3.19
CA ASN A 427 -30.52 -25.45 -4.21
C ASN A 427 -30.20 -23.95 -4.25
N ILE A 428 -29.77 -23.39 -3.12
CA ILE A 428 -29.42 -21.98 -2.94
C ILE A 428 -27.96 -21.92 -2.48
N ASN A 429 -27.17 -20.98 -3.02
CA ASN A 429 -25.73 -20.86 -2.74
C ASN A 429 -25.38 -19.59 -1.94
N TRP A 430 -26.35 -19.06 -1.20
CA TRP A 430 -26.20 -17.88 -0.35
C TRP A 430 -27.23 -17.90 0.78
N GLU A 431 -26.95 -17.12 1.81
CA GLU A 431 -27.86 -16.84 2.90
C GLU A 431 -28.66 -15.56 2.61
N ASN A 432 -29.91 -15.53 3.06
CA ASN A 432 -30.77 -14.35 2.98
C ASN A 432 -30.73 -13.62 4.32
N LYS A 433 -30.81 -12.29 4.31
CA LYS A 433 -31.01 -11.52 5.53
C LYS A 433 -32.35 -11.90 6.15
N ASP A 434 -32.33 -12.30 7.42
CA ASP A 434 -33.49 -12.70 8.21
C ASP A 434 -33.27 -12.28 9.67
N ASN A 435 -33.81 -11.11 10.02
CA ASN A 435 -33.68 -10.54 11.35
C ASN A 435 -34.46 -11.32 12.43
N THR A 436 -35.17 -12.40 12.09
CA THR A 436 -35.78 -13.30 13.07
C THR A 436 -34.78 -14.36 13.58
N GLN A 437 -33.65 -14.55 12.88
CA GLN A 437 -32.57 -15.43 13.30
C GLN A 437 -31.58 -14.69 14.21
N GLY A 438 -30.92 -15.43 15.10
CA GLY A 438 -29.98 -14.85 16.08
C GLY A 438 -28.83 -14.03 15.45
N TYR A 439 -28.31 -14.46 14.30
CA TYR A 439 -27.24 -13.76 13.57
C TYR A 439 -27.74 -12.92 12.37
N GLY A 440 -29.06 -12.79 12.18
CA GLY A 440 -29.66 -11.89 11.19
C GLY A 440 -29.59 -12.34 9.74
N TYR A 441 -29.16 -13.58 9.53
CA TYR A 441 -29.15 -14.26 8.24
C TYR A 441 -29.69 -15.67 8.41
N SER A 442 -30.24 -16.22 7.33
CA SER A 442 -30.45 -17.66 7.26
C SER A 442 -29.12 -18.40 7.48
N MET A 443 -29.20 -19.57 8.10
CA MET A 443 -28.03 -20.45 8.32
C MET A 443 -28.13 -21.77 7.55
N THR A 444 -29.31 -22.03 7.00
CA THR A 444 -29.74 -23.32 6.48
C THR A 444 -29.85 -23.35 4.96
N ASN A 445 -29.66 -22.23 4.24
CA ASN A 445 -29.73 -22.25 2.78
C ASN A 445 -28.49 -22.89 2.15
N THR A 446 -27.34 -22.71 2.80
CA THR A 446 -26.06 -23.29 2.36
C THR A 446 -25.56 -24.34 3.34
N TYR A 447 -24.73 -25.26 2.87
CA TYR A 447 -24.07 -26.26 3.70
C TYR A 447 -22.69 -25.75 4.14
N PRO A 448 -22.26 -25.97 5.40
CA PRO A 448 -23.00 -26.62 6.49
C PRO A 448 -24.18 -25.81 7.03
N HIS A 449 -25.21 -26.49 7.53
CA HIS A 449 -26.43 -25.85 8.08
C HIS A 449 -26.28 -25.36 9.52
N THR A 450 -25.14 -25.62 10.15
CA THR A 450 -24.78 -25.17 11.50
C THR A 450 -23.30 -24.79 11.52
N MET A 451 -22.91 -23.99 12.52
CA MET A 451 -21.52 -23.72 12.86
C MET A 451 -21.34 -23.98 14.35
N ASP A 452 -20.18 -24.50 14.75
CA ASP A 452 -19.83 -24.74 16.15
C ASP A 452 -19.53 -23.41 16.86
N ASN A 453 -18.82 -22.51 16.18
CA ASN A 453 -18.53 -21.16 16.63
C ASN A 453 -18.65 -20.20 15.46
N VAL A 454 -19.35 -19.08 15.66
CA VAL A 454 -19.35 -17.97 14.70
C VAL A 454 -18.22 -17.03 15.06
N LEU A 455 -17.43 -16.66 14.05
CA LEU A 455 -16.23 -15.84 14.21
C LEU A 455 -16.45 -14.40 13.79
N THR A 456 -17.08 -14.19 12.63
CA THR A 456 -17.47 -12.85 12.16
C THR A 456 -18.87 -12.86 11.58
N VAL A 457 -19.57 -11.72 11.69
CA VAL A 457 -20.85 -11.45 11.02
C VAL A 457 -20.84 -10.05 10.45
N ASN A 458 -21.11 -9.89 9.16
CA ASN A 458 -21.15 -8.61 8.47
C ASN A 458 -22.58 -8.28 8.02
N TYR A 459 -23.07 -7.10 8.39
CA TYR A 459 -24.36 -6.57 7.97
C TYR A 459 -24.17 -5.46 6.96
N TYR A 460 -24.88 -5.55 5.85
CA TYR A 460 -24.78 -4.58 4.77
C TYR A 460 -26.12 -3.88 4.50
N ASP A 461 -26.04 -2.83 3.69
CA ASP A 461 -27.13 -2.15 2.97
C ASP A 461 -28.08 -1.27 3.77
N ASN A 462 -28.19 -1.48 5.09
CA ASN A 462 -29.03 -0.68 5.98
C ASN A 462 -28.70 -0.94 7.47
N TYR A 463 -29.22 -0.08 8.34
CA TYR A 463 -29.05 -0.17 9.79
C TYR A 463 -30.05 -1.12 10.49
N SER A 464 -30.83 -1.90 9.74
CA SER A 464 -31.75 -2.88 10.35
C SER A 464 -30.99 -4.17 10.63
N THR A 465 -30.84 -4.55 11.89
CA THR A 465 -30.20 -5.80 12.33
C THR A 465 -31.12 -6.51 13.34
N PRO A 466 -30.98 -7.83 13.57
CA PRO A 466 -31.77 -8.56 14.58
C PRO A 466 -31.47 -8.11 16.01
N TYR A 467 -30.40 -7.32 16.17
CA TYR A 467 -30.03 -6.72 17.44
C TYR A 467 -30.52 -5.30 17.48
N THR A 468 -31.24 -4.97 18.54
CA THR A 468 -31.38 -3.57 18.93
C THR A 468 -30.00 -3.08 19.35
N SER A 469 -29.24 -2.51 18.41
CA SER A 469 -27.97 -1.85 18.73
C SER A 469 -28.27 -0.77 19.78
N PRO A 470 -27.65 -0.83 20.98
CA PRO A 470 -27.76 0.26 21.93
C PRO A 470 -27.06 1.54 21.41
N TYR A 471 -26.29 1.41 20.33
CA TYR A 471 -25.47 2.45 19.72
C TYR A 471 -26.23 3.13 18.59
N THR A 472 -27.02 4.12 18.95
CA THR A 472 -27.76 4.95 17.98
C THR A 472 -26.93 6.17 17.59
N TYR A 473 -26.98 6.54 16.30
CA TYR A 473 -26.32 7.74 15.80
C TYR A 473 -26.68 8.95 16.69
N SER A 474 -25.65 9.68 17.12
CA SER A 474 -25.83 10.90 17.90
C SER A 474 -24.87 11.97 17.43
N VAL A 475 -25.36 13.21 17.30
CA VAL A 475 -24.53 14.34 16.91
C VAL A 475 -23.52 14.61 18.01
N ASN A 476 -22.22 14.48 17.70
CA ASN A 476 -21.15 14.87 18.60
C ASN A 476 -20.91 16.38 18.47
N SER A 477 -21.22 17.14 19.52
CA SER A 477 -21.08 18.61 19.53
C SER A 477 -19.64 19.11 19.56
N GLN A 478 -18.65 18.22 19.76
CA GLN A 478 -17.22 18.57 19.75
C GLN A 478 -16.60 18.54 18.35
N ILE A 479 -17.34 18.08 17.33
CA ILE A 479 -16.89 18.01 15.94
C ILE A 479 -17.17 19.34 15.22
N SER A 480 -16.18 19.82 14.48
CA SER A 480 -16.26 20.99 13.60
C SER A 480 -15.76 20.66 12.18
N PRO A 481 -16.48 21.04 11.11
CA PRO A 481 -17.84 21.60 11.11
C PRO A 481 -18.87 20.61 11.69
N ALA A 482 -20.02 21.13 12.14
CA ALA A 482 -21.04 20.33 12.82
C ALA A 482 -21.50 19.13 11.97
N MET A 483 -21.64 17.97 12.61
CA MET A 483 -22.10 16.75 11.95
C MET A 483 -23.56 16.87 11.46
N PRO A 484 -23.96 16.09 10.44
CA PRO A 484 -25.34 16.01 10.00
C PRO A 484 -26.31 15.68 11.14
N ALA A 485 -27.54 16.20 11.11
CA ALA A 485 -28.54 15.90 12.15
C ALA A 485 -28.99 14.43 12.17
N ALA A 486 -28.77 13.70 11.08
CA ALA A 486 -29.04 12.27 10.95
C ALA A 486 -27.99 11.60 10.05
N ALA A 487 -27.71 10.32 10.30
CA ALA A 487 -26.92 9.50 9.40
C ALA A 487 -27.64 9.26 8.07
N SER A 488 -26.87 9.04 7.00
CA SER A 488 -27.41 8.77 5.67
C SER A 488 -28.13 7.43 5.60
N THR A 489 -29.18 7.38 4.79
CA THR A 489 -29.86 6.12 4.43
C THR A 489 -29.35 5.53 3.11
N MET A 490 -28.40 6.19 2.43
CA MET A 490 -27.82 5.77 1.15
C MET A 490 -26.73 4.70 1.34
N THR A 491 -27.01 3.68 2.14
CA THR A 491 -26.00 2.69 2.59
C THR A 491 -25.99 1.39 1.78
N THR A 492 -26.74 1.31 0.68
CA THR A 492 -26.73 0.14 -0.20
C THR A 492 -25.31 -0.14 -0.71
N GLY A 493 -24.82 -1.36 -0.50
CA GLY A 493 -23.45 -1.78 -0.82
C GLY A 493 -22.45 -1.61 0.33
N LEU A 494 -22.74 -0.75 1.32
CA LEU A 494 -21.84 -0.46 2.45
C LEU A 494 -22.04 -1.44 3.61
N LEU A 495 -20.96 -1.69 4.36
CA LEU A 495 -20.96 -2.42 5.62
C LEU A 495 -21.52 -1.52 6.71
N THR A 496 -22.65 -1.84 7.31
CA THR A 496 -23.29 -0.99 8.33
C THR A 496 -23.00 -1.46 9.75
N MET A 497 -22.68 -2.74 9.92
CA MET A 497 -22.30 -3.31 11.21
C MET A 497 -21.45 -4.57 11.02
N SER A 498 -20.50 -4.79 11.92
CA SER A 498 -19.74 -6.03 12.03
C SER A 498 -19.83 -6.57 13.46
N LEU A 499 -19.86 -7.90 13.60
CA LEU A 499 -19.67 -8.59 14.87
C LEU A 499 -18.42 -9.46 14.76
N THR A 500 -17.54 -9.39 15.75
CA THR A 500 -16.30 -10.17 15.81
C THR A 500 -16.19 -10.91 17.14
N ALA A 501 -15.98 -12.22 17.07
CA ALA A 501 -15.82 -13.08 18.22
C ALA A 501 -14.56 -12.74 19.04
N VAL A 502 -14.62 -12.98 20.35
CA VAL A 502 -13.44 -12.99 21.23
C VAL A 502 -12.89 -14.41 21.29
N LEU A 503 -11.63 -14.60 20.94
CA LEU A 503 -10.91 -15.86 20.98
C LEU A 503 -10.16 -15.99 22.31
N ASN A 504 -10.05 -17.22 22.81
CA ASN A 504 -9.33 -17.56 24.05
C ASN A 504 -9.92 -16.94 25.34
N GLY A 505 -11.11 -16.33 25.26
CA GLY A 505 -11.81 -15.72 26.39
C GLY A 505 -12.76 -16.67 27.13
N VAL A 506 -13.51 -16.11 28.09
CA VAL A 506 -14.44 -16.86 28.97
C VAL A 506 -15.78 -17.18 28.28
N ASN A 507 -16.05 -16.60 27.10
CA ASN A 507 -17.34 -16.72 26.41
C ASN A 507 -17.22 -17.61 25.17
N ASN A 508 -18.06 -18.65 25.09
CA ASN A 508 -18.24 -19.41 23.86
C ASN A 508 -19.04 -18.54 22.87
N ASN A 509 -18.51 -18.37 21.65
CA ASN A 509 -19.09 -17.55 20.57
C ASN A 509 -20.30 -18.24 19.90
N THR A 510 -21.19 -18.81 20.72
CA THR A 510 -22.42 -19.50 20.30
C THR A 510 -23.63 -18.59 20.36
N ASN A 511 -23.55 -17.49 21.14
CA ASN A 511 -24.55 -16.44 21.17
C ASN A 511 -24.01 -15.18 20.48
N PRO A 512 -24.75 -14.66 19.49
CA PRO A 512 -24.45 -13.40 18.86
C PRO A 512 -24.11 -12.25 19.86
N GLY A 513 -24.84 -12.11 20.98
CA GLY A 513 -24.63 -11.05 21.98
C GLY A 513 -23.33 -11.14 22.79
N ASN A 514 -22.54 -12.19 22.58
CA ASN A 514 -21.21 -12.39 23.18
C ASN A 514 -20.07 -12.07 22.19
N MET A 515 -20.34 -11.30 21.13
CA MET A 515 -19.34 -10.82 20.17
C MET A 515 -19.13 -9.30 20.31
N LEU A 516 -17.96 -8.81 19.92
CA LEU A 516 -17.67 -7.36 19.85
C LEU A 516 -18.34 -6.79 18.60
N GLY A 517 -19.22 -5.81 18.78
CA GLY A 517 -19.89 -5.13 17.67
C GLY A 517 -19.23 -3.82 17.29
N THR A 518 -19.14 -3.58 15.99
CA THR A 518 -18.83 -2.27 15.41
C THR A 518 -19.97 -1.80 14.52
N VAL A 519 -20.45 -0.58 14.70
CA VAL A 519 -21.49 0.04 13.87
C VAL A 519 -20.89 1.25 13.16
N TYR A 520 -21.16 1.41 11.86
CA TYR A 520 -20.64 2.51 11.04
C TYR A 520 -21.77 3.39 10.55
N TYR A 521 -21.69 4.70 10.76
CA TYR A 521 -22.67 5.67 10.29
C TYR A 521 -22.05 6.54 9.20
N TYR A 522 -22.75 6.64 8.06
CA TYR A 522 -22.23 7.30 6.87
C TYR A 522 -22.92 8.63 6.61
N ASP A 523 -22.23 9.53 5.91
CA ASP A 523 -22.89 10.64 5.21
C ASP A 523 -23.38 10.23 3.81
N ASP A 524 -24.04 11.16 3.11
CA ASP A 524 -24.58 10.92 1.77
C ASP A 524 -23.49 10.68 0.69
N LEU A 525 -22.22 10.94 1.02
CA LEU A 525 -21.06 10.64 0.17
C LEU A 525 -20.48 9.24 0.48
N GLY A 526 -21.04 8.51 1.44
CA GLY A 526 -20.57 7.19 1.86
C GLY A 526 -19.32 7.23 2.74
N ARG A 527 -18.99 8.39 3.34
CA ARG A 527 -17.86 8.53 4.26
C ARG A 527 -18.31 8.20 5.68
N ASP A 528 -17.49 7.47 6.42
CA ASP A 528 -17.78 7.15 7.83
C ASP A 528 -17.66 8.39 8.70
N ILE A 529 -18.79 8.93 9.17
CA ILE A 529 -18.83 10.12 10.03
C ILE A 529 -18.88 9.77 11.51
N GLN A 530 -19.28 8.54 11.84
CA GLN A 530 -19.33 8.07 13.21
C GLN A 530 -19.33 6.55 13.30
N SER A 531 -18.43 5.99 14.09
CA SER A 531 -18.46 4.59 14.45
C SER A 531 -18.68 4.39 15.95
N TYR A 532 -19.27 3.25 16.30
CA TYR A 532 -19.35 2.75 17.67
C TYR A 532 -18.65 1.40 17.73
N GLU A 533 -17.56 1.29 18.48
CA GLU A 533 -16.71 0.09 18.54
C GLU A 533 -16.73 -0.49 19.96
N MET A 534 -17.33 -1.67 20.12
CA MET A 534 -17.28 -2.38 21.40
C MET A 534 -15.87 -2.89 21.69
N HIS A 535 -15.46 -2.84 22.96
CA HIS A 535 -14.15 -3.33 23.39
C HIS A 535 -14.21 -4.32 24.55
N TYR A 536 -13.17 -5.15 24.62
CA TYR A 536 -13.04 -6.22 25.62
C TYR A 536 -12.22 -5.74 26.84
N LEU A 537 -12.81 -4.84 27.64
CA LEU A 537 -12.17 -4.35 28.87
C LEU A 537 -12.66 -5.09 30.11
N GLY A 538 -11.74 -5.51 30.97
CA GLY A 538 -12.03 -6.10 32.29
C GLY A 538 -12.13 -7.62 32.32
N GLY A 539 -12.08 -8.29 31.17
CA GLY A 539 -11.81 -9.73 31.05
C GLY A 539 -12.84 -10.70 31.65
N LYS A 540 -14.02 -10.23 32.08
CA LYS A 540 -15.05 -11.06 32.74
C LYS A 540 -16.15 -11.52 31.79
N SER A 541 -16.61 -10.63 30.92
CA SER A 541 -17.61 -10.87 29.87
C SER A 541 -17.68 -9.64 28.96
N ILE A 542 -18.27 -9.77 27.77
CA ILE A 542 -18.57 -8.61 26.93
C ILE A 542 -19.65 -7.77 27.64
N ASN A 543 -19.45 -6.45 27.66
CA ASN A 543 -20.36 -5.49 28.26
C ASN A 543 -20.74 -4.44 27.21
N ALA A 544 -22.04 -4.28 26.93
CA ALA A 544 -22.51 -3.29 25.98
C ALA A 544 -22.20 -1.83 26.40
N GLY A 545 -21.91 -1.57 27.67
CA GLY A 545 -21.42 -0.29 28.16
C GLY A 545 -19.93 -0.02 27.93
N ASN A 546 -19.19 -0.98 27.35
CA ASN A 546 -17.78 -0.86 27.01
C ASN A 546 -17.65 -0.67 25.49
N TYR A 547 -17.54 0.58 25.05
CA TYR A 547 -17.40 0.93 23.64
C TYR A 547 -16.68 2.25 23.45
N ASP A 548 -16.24 2.53 22.24
CA ASP A 548 -15.75 3.82 21.79
C ASP A 548 -16.72 4.42 20.79
N GLN A 549 -17.13 5.67 21.01
CA GLN A 549 -17.81 6.47 20.01
C GLN A 549 -16.76 7.31 19.29
N ILE A 550 -16.50 7.04 18.03
CA ILE A 550 -15.52 7.75 17.21
C ILE A 550 -16.27 8.56 16.18
N SER A 551 -15.95 9.85 16.03
CA SER A 551 -16.61 10.75 15.09
C SER A 551 -15.57 11.49 14.27
N HIS A 552 -15.86 11.71 12.99
CA HIS A 552 -14.93 12.34 12.04
C HIS A 552 -15.55 13.56 11.39
N SER A 553 -14.73 14.58 11.12
CA SER A 553 -15.03 15.60 10.12
C SER A 553 -14.03 15.54 8.97
N TYR A 554 -14.50 15.98 7.81
CA TYR A 554 -13.74 15.93 6.56
C TYR A 554 -13.72 17.30 5.91
N ASN A 555 -12.61 17.62 5.24
CA ASN A 555 -12.60 18.71 4.27
C ASN A 555 -13.37 18.28 2.98
N PHE A 556 -13.47 19.20 2.02
CA PHE A 556 -14.15 18.93 0.75
C PHE A 556 -13.43 17.86 -0.10
N THR A 557 -12.11 17.73 0.05
CA THR A 557 -11.29 16.72 -0.66
C THR A 557 -11.27 15.36 0.03
N ASN A 558 -12.09 15.17 1.08
CA ASN A 558 -12.24 13.95 1.87
C ASN A 558 -11.06 13.61 2.79
N ASP A 559 -10.18 14.56 3.08
CA ASP A 559 -9.18 14.39 4.14
C ASP A 559 -9.83 14.65 5.51
N ILE A 560 -9.46 13.86 6.51
CA ILE A 560 -9.99 13.99 7.88
C ILE A 560 -9.40 15.25 8.52
N THR A 561 -10.24 16.20 8.91
CA THR A 561 -9.82 17.42 9.62
C THR A 561 -9.87 17.28 11.13
N GLN A 562 -10.73 16.39 11.64
CA GLN A 562 -10.86 16.13 13.06
C GLN A 562 -11.34 14.71 13.31
N THR A 563 -10.83 14.08 14.37
CA THR A 563 -11.36 12.85 14.94
C THR A 563 -11.61 13.09 16.42
N VAL A 564 -12.81 12.79 16.91
CA VAL A 564 -13.13 12.80 18.34
C VAL A 564 -13.55 11.39 18.76
N ARG A 565 -12.83 10.83 19.71
CA ARG A 565 -13.13 9.55 20.34
C ARG A 565 -13.61 9.78 21.77
N ILE A 566 -14.79 9.29 22.09
CA ILE A 566 -15.32 9.23 23.45
C ILE A 566 -15.26 7.76 23.89
N HIS A 567 -14.40 7.49 24.88
CA HIS A 567 -14.19 6.17 25.43
C HIS A 567 -15.16 5.92 26.60
N HIS A 568 -15.99 4.88 26.46
CA HIS A 568 -16.96 4.45 27.45
C HIS A 568 -16.54 3.14 28.13
N ASN A 569 -16.67 3.09 29.45
CA ASN A 569 -16.41 1.88 30.24
C ASN A 569 -17.36 1.83 31.45
N ALA A 570 -18.14 0.75 31.54
CA ALA A 570 -19.16 0.53 32.56
C ALA A 570 -18.71 -0.36 33.75
N THR A 571 -17.40 -0.57 33.97
CA THR A 571 -16.92 -1.32 35.15
C THR A 571 -17.27 -0.65 36.49
N ASN A 572 -17.63 0.63 36.50
CA ASN A 572 -18.12 1.38 37.65
C ASN A 572 -19.55 1.86 37.37
N SER A 573 -20.54 1.39 38.15
CA SER A 573 -21.98 1.63 37.96
C SER A 573 -22.46 3.09 38.04
N ALA A 574 -21.60 4.10 37.86
CA ALA A 574 -21.90 5.52 38.04
C ALA A 574 -21.30 6.50 37.00
N SER A 575 -20.63 6.08 35.92
CA SER A 575 -20.31 7.02 34.81
C SER A 575 -20.10 6.30 33.48
N PRO A 576 -20.84 6.69 32.41
CA PRO A 576 -20.72 6.04 31.11
C PRO A 576 -19.54 6.56 30.28
N ALA A 577 -19.03 7.78 30.46
CA ALA A 577 -17.87 8.31 29.72
C ALA A 577 -16.63 8.37 30.62
N VAL A 578 -15.51 7.85 30.15
CA VAL A 578 -14.24 7.83 30.91
C VAL A 578 -13.25 8.84 30.35
N ILE A 579 -13.10 8.92 29.02
CA ILE A 579 -12.16 9.85 28.37
C ILE A 579 -12.74 10.38 27.05
N THR A 580 -12.39 11.63 26.71
CA THR A 580 -12.51 12.18 25.35
C THR A 580 -11.12 12.46 24.78
N ILE A 581 -10.83 12.00 23.56
CA ILE A 581 -9.60 12.31 22.81
C ILE A 581 -10.03 13.00 21.52
N ALA A 582 -9.56 14.22 21.31
CA ALA A 582 -9.80 14.99 20.09
C ALA A 582 -8.49 15.23 19.36
N ASN A 583 -8.36 14.70 18.15
CA ASN A 583 -7.26 14.99 17.24
C ASN A 583 -7.75 15.93 16.14
N SER A 584 -6.94 16.91 15.76
CA SER A 584 -7.23 17.79 14.62
C SER A 584 -6.02 17.93 13.70
N TYR A 585 -6.29 18.09 12.42
CA TYR A 585 -5.29 18.03 11.35
C TYR A 585 -5.42 19.25 10.45
N VAL A 586 -4.27 19.87 10.17
CA VAL A 586 -4.16 20.97 9.21
C VAL A 586 -3.42 20.46 7.99
N TYR A 587 -3.97 20.73 6.81
CA TYR A 587 -3.39 20.37 5.52
C TYR A 587 -3.08 21.62 4.72
N ASP A 588 -2.08 21.55 3.87
CA ASP A 588 -1.79 22.65 2.94
C ASP A 588 -2.72 22.67 1.73
N HIS A 589 -2.44 23.59 0.80
CA HIS A 589 -3.22 23.77 -0.42
C HIS A 589 -3.15 22.56 -1.38
N MET A 590 -2.22 21.63 -1.17
CA MET A 590 -2.01 20.41 -1.96
C MET A 590 -2.42 19.11 -1.23
N GLY A 591 -2.96 19.21 0.00
CA GLY A 591 -3.42 18.08 0.79
C GLY A 591 -2.34 17.37 1.62
N ARG A 592 -1.15 17.98 1.81
CA ARG A 592 -0.10 17.43 2.69
C ARG A 592 -0.39 17.80 4.15
N LYS A 593 -0.29 16.83 5.07
CA LYS A 593 -0.54 17.05 6.52
C LYS A 593 0.56 17.91 7.16
N ARG A 594 0.24 19.15 7.49
CA ARG A 594 1.15 20.12 8.13
C ARG A 594 1.17 20.02 9.64
N GLN A 595 0.03 19.90 10.30
CA GLN A 595 -0.03 19.92 11.77
C GLN A 595 -0.96 18.83 12.29
N THR A 596 -0.55 18.19 13.38
CA THR A 596 -1.38 17.28 14.17
C THR A 596 -1.49 17.82 15.60
N PHE A 597 -2.72 18.06 16.05
CA PHE A 597 -3.01 18.41 17.43
C PHE A 597 -3.69 17.26 18.16
N GLU A 598 -3.54 17.22 19.48
CA GLU A 598 -4.28 16.33 20.37
C GLU A 598 -4.73 17.06 21.64
N GLN A 599 -5.97 16.79 22.03
CA GLN A 599 -6.58 17.26 23.26
C GLN A 599 -7.25 16.09 23.98
N ILE A 600 -6.88 15.84 25.23
CA ILE A 600 -7.48 14.80 26.07
C ILE A 600 -8.34 15.48 27.14
N ASN A 601 -9.58 15.02 27.32
CA ASN A 601 -10.54 15.54 28.31
C ASN A 601 -10.80 17.05 28.27
N GLY A 602 -10.56 17.70 27.14
CA GLY A 602 -10.68 19.16 27.02
C GLY A 602 -9.54 19.95 27.68
N ASP A 603 -8.43 19.29 28.04
CA ASP A 603 -7.20 19.93 28.54
C ASP A 603 -6.55 20.83 27.47
N ASN A 604 -5.30 21.25 27.66
CA ASN A 604 -4.59 22.03 26.64
C ASN A 604 -4.51 21.26 25.32
N ASN A 605 -4.85 21.93 24.21
CA ASN A 605 -4.68 21.39 22.88
C ASN A 605 -3.18 21.42 22.52
N VAL A 606 -2.54 20.26 22.50
CA VAL A 606 -1.09 20.13 22.27
C VAL A 606 -0.85 19.91 20.79
N LEU A 607 -0.01 20.75 20.18
CA LEU A 607 0.53 20.51 18.85
C LEU A 607 1.57 19.39 18.96
N LEU A 608 1.19 18.16 18.61
CA LEU A 608 2.05 16.98 18.69
C LEU A 608 3.19 17.08 17.68
N SER A 609 2.85 17.40 16.43
CA SER A 609 3.83 17.58 15.37
C SER A 609 3.43 18.63 14.34
N GLN A 610 4.44 19.30 13.79
CA GLN A 610 4.33 20.17 12.62
C GLN A 610 5.37 19.75 11.58
N ASN A 611 4.95 19.52 10.33
CA ASN A 611 5.81 19.17 9.21
C ASN A 611 5.93 20.37 8.25
N ASP A 612 7.17 20.68 7.88
CA ASP A 612 7.50 21.58 6.78
C ASP A 612 8.00 20.77 5.58
N TYR A 613 7.71 21.22 4.37
CA TYR A 613 8.12 20.55 3.13
C TYR A 613 8.97 21.47 2.25
N ASN A 614 9.93 20.89 1.54
CA ASN A 614 10.73 21.62 0.55
C ASN A 614 9.93 21.90 -0.74
N GLU A 615 10.53 22.65 -1.66
CA GLU A 615 9.87 23.09 -2.90
C GLU A 615 9.51 21.96 -3.88
N ILE A 616 10.03 20.74 -3.68
CA ILE A 616 9.65 19.53 -4.44
C ILE A 616 8.76 18.57 -3.64
N GLY A 617 8.33 18.98 -2.43
CA GLY A 617 7.38 18.25 -1.60
C GLY A 617 7.97 17.17 -0.68
N GLN A 618 9.28 17.07 -0.54
CA GLN A 618 9.90 16.21 0.46
C GLN A 618 9.83 16.86 1.85
N LYS A 619 9.80 16.05 2.91
CA LYS A 619 9.79 16.56 4.28
C LYS A 619 11.12 17.28 4.56
N LEU A 620 11.04 18.51 5.06
CA LEU A 620 12.20 19.34 5.36
C LEU A 620 12.48 19.35 6.86
N ASN A 621 11.48 19.73 7.65
CA ASN A 621 11.56 19.73 9.10
C ASN A 621 10.31 19.06 9.70
N LYS A 622 10.49 18.43 10.86
CA LYS A 622 9.42 18.03 11.74
C LYS A 622 9.67 18.60 13.12
N HIS A 623 8.72 19.36 13.63
CA HIS A 623 8.77 19.98 14.94
C HIS A 623 7.89 19.19 15.89
N LEU A 624 8.35 18.95 17.12
CA LEU A 624 7.66 18.12 18.11
C LEU A 624 7.35 18.91 19.37
N HIS A 625 6.11 18.74 19.85
CA HIS A 625 5.55 19.33 21.06
C HIS A 625 5.56 20.86 21.10
N SER A 626 4.38 21.46 20.96
CA SER A 626 4.14 22.86 21.27
C SER A 626 2.82 23.03 22.05
N VAL A 627 2.83 23.96 23.01
CA VAL A 627 1.66 24.40 23.78
C VAL A 627 1.32 25.88 23.53
N ASP A 628 2.02 26.50 22.58
CA ASP A 628 1.93 27.91 22.21
C ASP A 628 1.67 28.08 20.70
N ASN A 629 0.96 27.11 20.12
CA ASN A 629 0.54 27.09 18.72
C ASN A 629 1.70 27.22 17.71
N GLY A 630 2.80 26.54 17.98
CA GLY A 630 3.98 26.47 17.10
C GLY A 630 4.99 27.59 17.27
N ALA A 631 4.88 28.43 18.31
CA ALA A 631 5.87 29.48 18.58
C ALA A 631 7.17 28.90 19.17
N SER A 632 7.10 27.82 19.95
CA SER A 632 8.26 27.08 20.44
C SER A 632 8.02 25.57 20.42
N PHE A 633 9.12 24.80 20.26
CA PHE A 633 9.08 23.34 20.17
C PHE A 633 10.12 22.72 21.10
N LEU A 634 9.83 21.52 21.62
CA LEU A 634 10.80 20.79 22.45
C LEU A 634 11.92 20.17 21.61
N GLN A 635 11.61 19.68 20.41
CA GLN A 635 12.57 19.07 19.50
C GLN A 635 12.26 19.42 18.05
N ASN A 636 13.31 19.51 17.25
CA ASN A 636 13.22 19.67 15.79
C ASN A 636 13.96 18.50 15.13
N ILE A 637 13.44 18.04 13.99
CA ILE A 637 14.04 16.99 13.18
C ILE A 637 14.18 17.53 11.76
N SER A 638 15.41 17.78 11.33
CA SER A 638 15.70 18.22 9.96
C SER A 638 16.10 17.03 9.08
N TYR A 639 15.54 16.96 7.88
CA TYR A 639 15.74 15.89 6.92
C TYR A 639 16.59 16.38 5.75
N ALA A 640 17.55 15.57 5.33
CA ALA A 640 18.28 15.78 4.09
C ALA A 640 18.30 14.51 3.26
N TYR A 641 18.41 14.67 1.94
CA TYR A 641 18.35 13.58 0.98
C TYR A 641 19.58 13.59 0.06
N ASN A 642 19.87 12.47 -0.60
CA ASN A 642 20.82 12.41 -1.71
C ASN A 642 20.12 12.64 -3.07
N GLU A 643 20.87 12.59 -4.15
CA GLU A 643 20.41 12.74 -5.54
C GLU A 643 19.40 11.68 -6.00
N ARG A 644 19.25 10.58 -5.27
CA ARG A 644 18.24 9.52 -5.49
C ARG A 644 16.97 9.75 -4.68
N GLY A 645 16.92 10.81 -3.87
CA GLY A 645 15.84 11.04 -2.91
C GLY A 645 15.93 10.19 -1.66
N TRP A 646 17.04 9.47 -1.42
CA TRP A 646 17.23 8.66 -0.21
C TRP A 646 17.65 9.53 0.97
N LEU A 647 17.10 9.26 2.15
CA LEU A 647 17.45 9.95 3.39
C LEU A 647 18.95 9.85 3.67
N SER A 648 19.63 10.97 3.85
CA SER A 648 21.08 11.02 4.15
C SER A 648 21.35 11.43 5.59
N THR A 649 20.58 12.34 6.18
CA THR A 649 20.75 12.76 7.59
C THR A 649 19.44 13.08 8.27
N LEU A 650 19.36 12.81 9.57
CA LEU A 650 18.37 13.39 10.49
C LEU A 650 19.10 14.22 11.54
N ASN A 651 18.86 15.53 11.54
CA ASN A 651 19.57 16.52 12.37
C ASN A 651 21.09 16.55 12.13
N THR A 652 21.68 17.75 12.26
CA THR A 652 23.13 17.90 12.13
C THR A 652 23.80 18.34 13.42
N ASP A 653 23.14 19.09 14.32
CA ASP A 653 23.65 19.41 15.67
C ASP A 653 22.56 19.94 16.62
N GLY A 654 22.71 19.74 17.94
CA GLY A 654 21.92 20.38 19.00
C GLY A 654 20.62 19.67 19.45
N ASN A 655 20.07 18.76 18.64
CA ASN A 655 18.90 17.96 18.99
C ASN A 655 19.28 16.66 19.73
N LEU A 656 18.32 16.01 20.40
CA LEU A 656 18.55 14.84 21.24
C LEU A 656 19.05 13.61 20.45
N LEU A 657 18.65 13.46 19.18
CA LEU A 657 19.09 12.39 18.29
C LEU A 657 19.58 12.97 16.97
N ASN A 658 20.80 12.59 16.58
CA ASN A 658 21.38 12.88 15.27
C ASN A 658 21.67 11.56 14.54
N PHE A 659 21.53 11.56 13.22
CA PHE A 659 21.57 10.37 12.40
C PHE A 659 22.18 10.66 11.02
N SER A 660 22.97 9.73 10.49
CA SER A 660 23.50 9.79 9.13
C SER A 660 23.46 8.43 8.44
N LEU A 661 23.21 8.46 7.13
CA LEU A 661 23.15 7.30 6.25
C LEU A 661 24.01 7.57 5.01
N ASN A 662 24.87 6.61 4.70
CA ASN A 662 25.67 6.60 3.49
C ASN A 662 25.38 5.36 2.67
N TYR A 663 25.47 5.50 1.35
CA TYR A 663 25.09 4.48 0.37
C TYR A 663 26.27 4.19 -0.55
N ASN A 664 26.53 5.08 -1.50
CA ASN A 664 27.53 4.97 -2.57
C ASN A 664 28.90 5.56 -2.19
N ASN A 665 29.13 5.92 -0.94
CA ASN A 665 30.39 6.47 -0.46
C ASN A 665 31.44 5.36 -0.25
N SER A 666 32.70 5.64 -0.60
CA SER A 666 33.83 4.75 -0.34
C SER A 666 34.59 5.14 0.93
N GLY A 667 35.12 4.16 1.66
CA GLY A 667 35.97 4.36 2.83
C GLY A 667 36.60 3.05 3.32
N THR A 668 37.44 3.10 4.34
CA THR A 668 38.07 1.89 4.91
C THR A 668 37.01 0.92 5.43
N GLY A 669 36.94 -0.28 4.85
CA GLY A 669 35.94 -1.30 5.21
C GLY A 669 34.54 -1.08 4.64
N ILE A 670 34.28 0.04 3.96
CA ILE A 670 32.96 0.39 3.42
C ILE A 670 32.89 -0.05 1.96
N THR A 671 31.94 -0.93 1.64
CA THR A 671 31.62 -1.30 0.26
C THR A 671 30.46 -0.44 -0.23
N PRO A 672 30.67 0.44 -1.23
CA PRO A 672 29.60 1.30 -1.73
C PRO A 672 28.42 0.47 -2.26
N GLN A 673 27.22 1.02 -2.11
CA GLN A 673 25.96 0.42 -2.52
C GLN A 673 25.20 1.42 -3.41
N TRP A 674 24.84 1.00 -4.62
CA TRP A 674 24.17 1.84 -5.62
C TRP A 674 22.72 1.43 -5.89
N ASN A 675 22.32 0.26 -5.39
CA ASN A 675 20.96 -0.28 -5.44
C ASN A 675 20.11 0.10 -4.21
N GLY A 676 20.63 1.00 -3.36
CA GLY A 676 19.93 1.55 -2.20
C GLY A 676 20.18 0.85 -0.87
N ASN A 677 20.92 -0.26 -0.83
CA ASN A 677 21.43 -0.77 0.44
C ASN A 677 22.24 0.32 1.17
N ILE A 678 22.16 0.35 2.49
CA ILE A 678 22.92 1.32 3.31
C ILE A 678 24.30 0.73 3.54
N SER A 679 25.36 1.41 3.14
CA SER A 679 26.73 0.95 3.39
C SER A 679 27.22 1.33 4.78
N GLN A 680 26.72 2.43 5.34
CA GLN A 680 27.08 2.90 6.67
C GLN A 680 25.94 3.71 7.30
N MET A 681 25.78 3.54 8.61
CA MET A 681 24.88 4.32 9.46
C MET A 681 25.67 4.95 10.60
N GLY A 682 25.46 6.22 10.88
CA GLY A 682 25.97 6.91 12.08
C GLY A 682 24.82 7.43 12.94
N TYR A 683 24.97 7.41 14.25
CA TYR A 683 24.04 8.10 15.15
C TYR A 683 24.71 8.59 16.43
N ASN A 684 24.11 9.60 17.05
CA ASN A 684 24.54 10.14 18.34
C ASN A 684 23.33 10.62 19.15
N VAL A 685 23.31 10.28 20.44
CA VAL A 685 22.35 10.83 21.42
C VAL A 685 23.02 11.96 22.21
N ASN A 686 22.50 13.18 22.08
CA ASN A 686 23.05 14.34 22.76
C ASN A 686 22.53 14.46 24.20
N LYS A 687 23.44 14.38 25.18
CA LYS A 687 23.14 14.48 26.62
C LYS A 687 23.78 15.70 27.30
N GLY A 688 24.25 16.68 26.53
CA GLY A 688 24.98 17.85 27.06
C GLY A 688 26.43 17.58 27.49
N THR A 689 26.87 16.32 27.48
CA THR A 689 28.28 15.91 27.48
C THR A 689 28.49 15.00 26.28
N ASN A 690 29.59 15.15 25.54
CA ASN A 690 29.86 14.39 24.31
C ASN A 690 29.94 12.87 24.60
N THR A 691 28.80 12.19 24.60
CA THR A 691 28.69 10.74 24.57
C THR A 691 28.90 10.30 23.11
N GLY A 692 29.95 9.50 22.88
CA GLY A 692 30.58 9.34 21.56
C GLY A 692 29.66 8.91 20.42
N ALA A 693 30.02 9.31 19.20
CA ALA A 693 29.33 8.91 17.98
C ALA A 693 29.39 7.39 17.78
N HIS A 694 28.23 6.80 17.47
CA HIS A 694 28.09 5.40 17.13
C HIS A 694 28.04 5.25 15.61
N GLN A 695 28.64 4.17 15.12
CA GLN A 695 28.68 3.89 13.68
C GLN A 695 28.48 2.41 13.42
N PHE A 696 27.76 2.10 12.36
CA PHE A 696 27.67 0.78 11.74
C PHE A 696 28.20 0.82 10.30
N ILE A 697 28.99 -0.19 9.92
CA ILE A 697 29.34 -0.49 8.52
C ILE A 697 28.65 -1.80 8.15
N TYR A 698 27.88 -1.79 7.05
CA TYR A 698 27.10 -2.94 6.61
C TYR A 698 27.65 -3.55 5.33
N ASN A 699 27.73 -4.87 5.31
CA ASN A 699 28.10 -5.65 4.13
C ASN A 699 26.99 -6.64 3.77
N TYR A 700 26.89 -6.95 2.48
CA TYR A 700 25.83 -7.79 1.91
C TYR A 700 26.40 -8.86 0.98
N ASP A 701 25.66 -9.94 0.76
CA ASP A 701 25.92 -10.88 -0.33
C ASP A 701 25.21 -10.46 -1.64
N GLY A 702 25.37 -11.27 -2.70
CA GLY A 702 24.78 -10.98 -4.02
C GLY A 702 23.25 -10.99 -4.07
N LEU A 703 22.58 -11.42 -2.99
CA LEU A 703 21.12 -11.39 -2.83
C LEU A 703 20.65 -10.23 -1.95
N ASN A 704 21.55 -9.30 -1.62
CA ASN A 704 21.29 -8.17 -0.72
C ASN A 704 20.88 -8.63 0.70
N ARG A 705 21.42 -9.76 1.17
CA ARG A 705 21.27 -10.21 2.57
C ARG A 705 22.44 -9.70 3.41
N LEU A 706 22.16 -9.22 4.61
CA LEU A 706 23.16 -8.67 5.53
C LEU A 706 24.13 -9.77 5.96
N THR A 707 25.42 -9.66 5.65
CA THR A 707 26.45 -10.61 6.10
C THR A 707 27.24 -10.08 7.28
N GLN A 708 27.31 -8.76 7.44
CA GLN A 708 28.05 -8.13 8.53
C GLN A 708 27.47 -6.76 8.87
N ALA A 709 27.43 -6.44 10.15
CA ALA A 709 27.26 -5.10 10.71
C ALA A 709 28.40 -4.85 11.70
N GLN A 710 29.42 -4.09 11.31
CA GLN A 710 30.54 -3.74 12.18
C GLN A 710 30.22 -2.47 12.95
N SER A 711 30.33 -2.51 14.27
CA SER A 711 29.98 -1.40 15.17
C SER A 711 31.22 -0.72 15.73
N THR A 712 31.22 0.61 15.75
CA THR A 712 32.15 1.41 16.56
C THR A 712 31.35 2.22 17.57
N GLY A 713 31.83 2.29 18.82
CA GLY A 713 31.18 3.02 19.91
C GLY A 713 30.06 2.25 20.62
N SER A 714 29.17 1.55 19.89
CA SER A 714 28.05 0.80 20.50
C SER A 714 28.38 -0.64 20.89
N LEU A 715 29.46 -1.24 20.37
CA LEU A 715 29.88 -2.64 20.59
C LEU A 715 28.80 -3.68 20.17
N LEU A 716 28.05 -3.36 19.12
CA LEU A 716 26.94 -4.15 18.59
C LEU A 716 27.30 -4.85 17.27
N ASP A 717 28.50 -5.42 17.19
CA ASP A 717 28.93 -6.16 16.00
C ASP A 717 28.05 -7.38 15.75
N GLU A 718 27.67 -7.59 14.50
CA GLU A 718 26.89 -8.74 14.04
C GLU A 718 27.52 -9.33 12.78
N SER A 719 27.70 -10.66 12.73
CA SER A 719 28.21 -11.38 11.56
C SER A 719 27.34 -12.61 11.31
N LEU A 720 26.92 -12.80 10.06
CA LEU A 720 25.94 -13.81 9.68
C LEU A 720 26.40 -14.64 8.49
N SER A 721 25.95 -15.89 8.47
CA SER A 721 25.99 -16.75 7.29
C SER A 721 24.63 -17.37 7.06
N TYR A 722 24.32 -17.68 5.81
CA TYR A 722 23.04 -18.25 5.40
C TYR A 722 23.24 -19.53 4.60
N ASP A 723 22.25 -20.41 4.65
CA ASP A 723 22.09 -21.42 3.63
C ASP A 723 21.54 -20.82 2.31
N ARG A 724 21.32 -21.69 1.32
CA ARG A 724 20.82 -21.29 -0.01
C ARG A 724 19.36 -20.84 -0.04
N MET A 725 18.55 -21.07 1.01
CA MET A 725 17.21 -20.49 1.11
C MET A 725 17.15 -19.30 2.07
N GLY A 726 18.29 -18.84 2.58
CA GLY A 726 18.31 -17.72 3.51
C GLY A 726 17.97 -18.10 4.94
N ASN A 727 18.04 -19.37 5.32
CA ASN A 727 18.09 -19.70 6.74
C ASN A 727 19.43 -19.26 7.32
N ILE A 728 19.43 -18.51 8.44
CA ILE A 728 20.65 -18.19 9.19
C ILE A 728 21.29 -19.51 9.64
N SER A 729 22.54 -19.75 9.23
CA SER A 729 23.35 -20.91 9.65
C SER A 729 24.25 -20.60 10.84
N ASN A 730 24.81 -19.39 10.90
CA ASN A 730 25.57 -18.90 12.05
C ASN A 730 25.30 -17.41 12.26
N LEU A 731 25.30 -16.98 13.52
CA LEU A 731 25.15 -15.61 13.96
C LEU A 731 26.11 -15.33 15.12
N THR A 732 27.06 -14.43 14.93
CA THR A 732 28.02 -14.03 15.96
C THR A 732 27.76 -12.59 16.37
N ARG A 733 27.68 -12.33 17.68
CA ARG A 733 27.45 -11.00 18.28
C ARG A 733 28.48 -10.64 19.33
N GLY A 734 28.94 -9.39 19.38
CA GLY A 734 29.73 -8.84 20.49
C GLY A 734 31.26 -9.01 20.41
N GLY A 735 31.84 -9.09 19.21
CA GLY A 735 33.29 -9.00 19.00
C GLY A 735 34.12 -10.08 19.74
N THR A 736 35.09 -9.67 20.58
CA THR A 736 36.05 -10.57 21.26
C THR A 736 35.50 -11.34 22.48
N SER A 737 34.29 -11.01 22.97
CA SER A 737 33.56 -11.78 23.99
C SER A 737 32.28 -12.37 23.40
N ALA A 738 32.37 -12.84 22.16
CA ALA A 738 31.21 -13.13 21.33
C ALA A 738 30.34 -14.29 21.83
N VAL A 739 29.03 -14.06 21.69
CA VAL A 739 28.05 -15.14 21.54
C VAL A 739 28.13 -15.61 20.10
N SER A 740 28.44 -16.89 19.88
CA SER A 740 28.41 -17.50 18.56
C SER A 740 27.29 -18.53 18.49
N LEU A 741 26.21 -18.18 17.82
CA LEU A 741 25.04 -19.04 17.63
C LEU A 741 25.19 -19.84 16.33
N ALA A 742 25.12 -21.17 16.43
CA ALA A 742 25.08 -22.06 15.27
C ALA A 742 23.71 -22.76 15.20
N TYR A 743 23.15 -22.83 14.00
CA TYR A 743 21.76 -23.25 13.75
C TYR A 743 21.74 -24.60 13.05
N THR A 744 20.93 -25.53 13.55
CA THR A 744 20.74 -26.85 12.96
C THR A 744 19.32 -27.01 12.45
N TYR A 745 19.18 -27.35 11.17
CA TYR A 745 17.90 -27.56 10.49
C TYR A 745 17.67 -29.03 10.10
N THR A 746 18.55 -29.92 10.55
CA THR A 746 18.44 -31.35 10.32
C THR A 746 17.66 -32.01 11.45
N ASP A 747 16.59 -32.73 11.13
CA ASP A 747 15.80 -33.49 12.09
C ASP A 747 16.54 -34.73 12.64
N ALA A 748 15.93 -35.43 13.59
CA ALA A 748 16.51 -36.63 14.20
C ALA A 748 16.77 -37.79 13.21
N ASN A 749 16.10 -37.79 12.05
CA ASN A 749 16.25 -38.79 10.99
C ASN A 749 17.30 -38.39 9.95
N GLY A 750 17.94 -37.23 10.11
CA GLY A 750 18.93 -36.72 9.16
C GLY A 750 18.33 -35.93 7.99
N ASN A 751 17.02 -35.65 7.98
CA ASN A 751 16.40 -34.86 6.92
C ASN A 751 16.57 -33.37 7.20
N TYR A 752 16.99 -32.62 6.19
CA TYR A 752 17.06 -31.16 6.27
C TYR A 752 15.65 -30.54 6.16
N SER A 753 15.46 -29.36 6.75
CA SER A 753 14.18 -28.64 6.80
C SER A 753 14.37 -27.12 6.79
N ASN A 754 13.29 -26.35 6.60
CA ASN A 754 13.28 -24.90 6.91
C ASN A 754 12.96 -24.61 8.39
N ARG A 755 12.55 -25.64 9.14
CA ARG A 755 12.24 -25.58 10.57
C ARG A 755 13.51 -25.74 11.39
N LEU A 756 13.83 -24.74 12.21
CA LEU A 756 15.00 -24.75 13.08
C LEU A 756 14.84 -25.84 14.15
N GLN A 757 15.78 -26.76 14.26
CA GLN A 757 15.70 -27.85 15.25
C GLN A 757 16.43 -27.48 16.53
N LYS A 758 17.62 -26.88 16.40
CA LYS A 758 18.50 -26.58 17.54
C LYS A 758 19.37 -25.37 17.26
N VAL A 759 19.68 -24.62 18.32
CA VAL A 759 20.73 -23.60 18.36
C VAL A 759 21.76 -23.98 19.42
N THR A 760 23.03 -23.91 19.08
CA THR A 760 24.12 -23.95 20.05
C THR A 760 24.70 -22.56 20.25
N ASN A 761 25.16 -22.25 21.46
CA ASN A 761 25.94 -21.05 21.77
C ASN A 761 27.35 -21.48 22.13
N ASN A 762 28.35 -21.06 21.34
CA ASN A 762 29.75 -21.45 21.52
C ASN A 762 29.91 -22.98 21.64
N ASN A 763 29.23 -23.71 20.74
CA ASN A 763 29.15 -25.18 20.68
C ASN A 763 28.43 -25.87 21.85
N VAL A 764 27.83 -25.13 22.79
CA VAL A 764 27.00 -25.68 23.87
C VAL A 764 25.53 -25.62 23.49
N ALA A 765 24.74 -26.65 23.81
CA ALA A 765 23.30 -26.65 23.55
C ALA A 765 22.64 -25.43 24.22
N PHE A 766 21.89 -24.65 23.45
CA PHE A 766 21.28 -23.40 23.92
C PHE A 766 19.76 -23.41 23.75
N ARG A 767 19.27 -23.72 22.55
CA ARG A 767 17.83 -23.82 22.28
C ARG A 767 17.47 -25.04 21.44
N SER A 768 16.29 -25.63 21.64
CA SER A 768 15.74 -26.77 20.88
C SER A 768 14.24 -26.58 20.63
N TYR A 769 13.79 -26.77 19.39
CA TYR A 769 12.43 -26.41 18.97
C TYR A 769 11.64 -27.63 18.49
N GLY A 770 10.32 -27.58 18.73
CA GLY A 770 9.32 -28.46 18.13
C GLY A 770 8.31 -27.63 17.35
N TYR A 771 7.53 -28.28 16.47
CA TYR A 771 6.54 -27.61 15.62
C TYR A 771 5.24 -28.41 15.56
N ASP A 772 4.12 -27.71 15.38
CA ASP A 772 2.81 -28.30 15.12
C ASP A 772 2.62 -28.60 13.61
N ALA A 773 1.43 -29.08 13.22
CA ALA A 773 1.13 -29.41 11.83
C ALA A 773 1.02 -28.16 10.93
N ASN A 774 0.75 -26.99 11.51
CA ASN A 774 0.73 -25.72 10.78
C ASN A 774 2.11 -25.06 10.66
N GLY A 775 3.14 -25.64 11.27
CA GLY A 775 4.50 -25.13 11.25
C GLY A 775 4.78 -24.04 12.28
N ASN A 776 3.96 -23.91 13.33
CA ASN A 776 4.20 -22.99 14.44
C ASN A 776 5.16 -23.64 15.45
N ALA A 777 6.14 -22.89 15.94
CA ALA A 777 7.07 -23.38 16.96
C ALA A 777 6.35 -23.58 18.31
N THR A 778 6.25 -24.81 18.81
CA THR A 778 5.54 -25.14 20.05
C THR A 778 6.36 -24.90 21.32
N SER A 779 7.58 -24.38 21.17
CA SER A 779 8.46 -23.97 22.27
C SER A 779 9.19 -22.69 21.89
N ASP A 780 9.58 -21.89 22.89
CA ASP A 780 10.50 -20.76 22.72
C ASP A 780 11.94 -21.22 22.40
N GLY A 781 12.19 -22.53 22.37
CA GLY A 781 13.51 -23.10 22.24
C GLY A 781 14.17 -23.37 23.59
N GLY A 782 13.64 -22.83 24.68
CA GLY A 782 14.19 -22.97 26.03
C GLY A 782 13.33 -23.88 26.90
N THR A 783 12.74 -23.29 27.94
CA THR A 783 11.94 -24.02 28.94
C THR A 783 10.44 -23.79 28.77
N GLN A 784 10.05 -22.99 27.78
CA GLN A 784 8.67 -22.56 27.62
C GLN A 784 8.00 -23.32 26.48
N THR A 785 6.75 -23.71 26.72
CA THR A 785 5.84 -24.30 25.73
C THR A 785 4.84 -23.24 25.30
N ILE A 786 4.56 -23.18 24.00
CA ILE A 786 3.65 -22.21 23.39
C ILE A 786 2.47 -22.98 22.79
N ASN A 787 1.26 -22.64 23.23
CA ASN A 787 0.02 -23.16 22.63
C ASN A 787 -0.59 -22.08 21.74
N TYR A 788 -1.14 -22.48 20.59
CA TYR A 788 -1.69 -21.57 19.58
C TYR A 788 -3.21 -21.70 19.48
N ASN A 789 -3.87 -20.61 19.08
CA ASN A 789 -5.29 -20.60 18.76
C ASN A 789 -5.54 -20.97 17.28
N LEU A 790 -6.81 -20.91 16.85
CA LEU A 790 -7.22 -21.22 15.47
C LEU A 790 -6.62 -20.31 14.39
N LEU A 791 -6.11 -19.13 14.76
CA LEU A 791 -5.44 -18.19 13.86
C LEU A 791 -3.92 -18.40 13.82
N ASN A 792 -3.41 -19.44 14.50
CA ASN A 792 -1.98 -19.67 14.70
C ASN A 792 -1.27 -18.57 15.51
N LEU A 793 -2.00 -17.85 16.38
CA LEU A 793 -1.44 -16.86 17.31
C LEU A 793 -1.26 -17.47 18.72
N PRO A 794 -0.21 -17.08 19.48
CA PRO A 794 0.05 -17.65 20.80
C PRO A 794 -1.10 -17.41 21.77
N GLN A 795 -1.75 -18.46 22.26
CA GLN A 795 -2.82 -18.38 23.26
C GLN A 795 -2.29 -18.41 24.68
N SER A 796 -1.33 -19.30 24.97
CA SER A 796 -0.74 -19.44 26.29
C SER A 796 0.72 -19.86 26.23
N VAL A 797 1.49 -19.40 27.22
CA VAL A 797 2.89 -19.73 27.40
C VAL A 797 3.03 -20.41 28.75
N LEU A 798 3.54 -21.64 28.75
CA LEU A 798 3.73 -22.46 29.94
C LEU A 798 5.22 -22.62 30.24
N GLN A 799 5.62 -22.60 31.51
CA GLN A 799 6.97 -22.94 31.96
C GLN A 799 6.89 -24.04 33.02
N GLY A 800 7.46 -25.22 32.74
CA GLY A 800 7.36 -26.37 33.65
C GLY A 800 5.91 -26.81 33.94
N GLY A 801 4.98 -26.56 33.00
CA GLY A 801 3.54 -26.84 33.15
C GLY A 801 2.72 -25.71 33.79
N THR A 802 3.36 -24.67 34.34
CA THR A 802 2.69 -23.51 34.93
C THR A 802 2.45 -22.43 33.88
N THR A 803 1.24 -21.88 33.83
CA THR A 803 0.92 -20.74 32.95
C THR A 803 1.70 -19.50 33.36
N LYS A 804 2.56 -19.02 32.46
CA LYS A 804 3.36 -17.81 32.63
C LYS A 804 2.71 -16.60 31.97
N ALA A 805 2.14 -16.80 30.78
CA ALA A 805 1.36 -15.77 30.10
C ALA A 805 0.16 -16.34 29.35
N THR A 806 -0.87 -15.51 29.18
CA THR A 806 -2.04 -15.78 28.35
C THR A 806 -2.37 -14.58 27.47
N TYR A 807 -2.91 -14.85 26.30
CA TYR A 807 -3.26 -13.83 25.31
C TYR A 807 -4.69 -14.07 24.80
N ILE A 808 -5.45 -12.99 24.72
CA ILE A 808 -6.82 -12.95 24.21
C ILE A 808 -6.82 -12.08 22.96
N TYR A 809 -7.44 -12.58 21.90
CA TYR A 809 -7.54 -11.91 20.61
C TYR A 809 -9.00 -11.79 20.20
N ASN A 810 -9.32 -10.92 19.25
CA ASN A 810 -10.56 -11.07 18.48
C ASN A 810 -10.33 -12.03 17.30
N ALA A 811 -11.41 -12.42 16.62
CA ALA A 811 -11.33 -13.31 15.45
C ALA A 811 -10.71 -12.67 14.19
N ALA A 812 -10.44 -11.35 14.21
CA ALA A 812 -9.66 -10.66 13.19
C ALA A 812 -8.14 -10.69 13.48
N GLY A 813 -7.71 -11.24 14.62
CA GLY A 813 -6.30 -11.34 15.02
C GLY A 813 -5.79 -10.21 15.92
N ASN A 814 -6.63 -9.22 16.25
CA ASN A 814 -6.21 -8.11 17.12
C ASN A 814 -6.08 -8.59 18.56
N LYS A 815 -4.93 -8.32 19.19
CA LYS A 815 -4.70 -8.61 20.61
C LYS A 815 -5.55 -7.68 21.47
N LEU A 816 -6.37 -8.26 22.35
CA LEU A 816 -7.29 -7.55 23.24
C LEU A 816 -6.76 -7.48 24.67
N LYS A 817 -6.06 -8.53 25.11
CA LYS A 817 -5.52 -8.63 26.47
C LYS A 817 -4.31 -9.56 26.50
N ASN A 818 -3.30 -9.21 27.28
CA ASN A 818 -2.30 -10.17 27.77
C ASN A 818 -2.31 -10.19 29.30
N THR A 819 -1.92 -11.31 29.89
CA THR A 819 -1.74 -11.42 31.34
C THR A 819 -0.51 -12.24 31.58
N GLY A 820 0.46 -11.65 32.28
CA GLY A 820 1.80 -12.18 32.46
C GLY A 820 2.36 -11.91 33.86
N SER A 821 3.69 -11.98 33.99
CA SER A 821 4.40 -11.73 35.24
C SER A 821 4.39 -10.25 35.66
N ASP A 822 4.20 -9.34 34.71
CA ASP A 822 4.11 -7.89 34.92
C ASP A 822 2.67 -7.37 35.06
N GLY A 823 1.70 -8.28 35.19
CA GLY A 823 0.29 -7.99 35.40
C GLY A 823 -0.58 -8.24 34.17
N SER A 824 -1.79 -7.66 34.19
CA SER A 824 -2.75 -7.70 33.09
C SER A 824 -2.66 -6.43 32.28
N TRP A 825 -2.51 -6.55 30.96
CA TRP A 825 -2.66 -5.42 30.05
C TRP A 825 -3.85 -5.63 29.13
N ASP A 826 -4.75 -4.65 29.09
CA ASP A 826 -5.92 -4.65 28.22
C ASP A 826 -5.72 -3.55 27.15
N TYR A 827 -5.94 -3.92 25.89
CA TYR A 827 -5.65 -3.10 24.71
C TYR A 827 -6.95 -2.68 24.06
N VAL A 828 -7.18 -1.37 23.98
CA VAL A 828 -8.38 -0.78 23.37
C VAL A 828 -7.96 0.26 22.34
N ASN A 829 -7.57 -0.22 21.15
CA ASN A 829 -7.24 0.60 19.99
C ASN A 829 -6.37 1.83 20.33
N GLY A 830 -5.20 1.60 20.95
CA GLY A 830 -4.28 2.66 21.39
C GLY A 830 -4.45 3.14 22.84
N ILE A 831 -5.59 2.91 23.50
CA ILE A 831 -5.72 3.09 24.96
C ILE A 831 -5.28 1.80 25.63
N VAL A 832 -4.29 1.87 26.53
CA VAL A 832 -3.75 0.70 27.21
C VAL A 832 -4.00 0.80 28.71
N TYR A 833 -4.63 -0.23 29.25
CA TYR A 833 -4.86 -0.38 30.68
C TYR A 833 -3.87 -1.37 31.25
N GLN A 834 -3.29 -1.06 32.41
CA GLN A 834 -2.54 -2.01 33.22
C GLN A 834 -3.30 -2.24 34.52
N ASN A 835 -3.64 -3.50 34.81
CA ASN A 835 -4.38 -3.91 36.01
C ASN A 835 -5.69 -3.12 36.23
N GLY A 836 -6.39 -2.80 35.14
CA GLY A 836 -7.67 -2.07 35.15
C GLY A 836 -7.58 -0.55 35.27
N VAL A 837 -6.37 0.02 35.33
CA VAL A 837 -6.12 1.47 35.32
C VAL A 837 -5.45 1.85 34.01
N ILE A 838 -5.79 3.01 33.44
CA ILE A 838 -5.14 3.49 32.22
C ILE A 838 -3.67 3.71 32.51
N SER A 839 -2.82 3.11 31.69
CA SER A 839 -1.38 3.32 31.71
C SER A 839 -1.03 4.47 30.79
N PHE A 840 -1.45 4.39 29.52
CA PHE A 840 -1.23 5.44 28.53
C PHE A 840 -2.23 5.37 27.38
N ILE A 841 -2.26 6.46 26.60
CA ILE A 841 -2.95 6.57 25.33
C ILE A 841 -1.88 6.75 24.25
N GLN A 842 -1.89 5.96 23.19
CA GLN A 842 -0.96 6.14 22.06
C GLN A 842 -1.24 7.44 21.31
N THR A 843 -0.17 8.12 20.89
CA THR A 843 -0.26 9.33 20.06
C THR A 843 0.50 9.09 18.74
N GLU A 844 0.32 9.95 17.74
CA GLU A 844 1.06 9.82 16.45
C GLU A 844 2.59 9.85 16.63
N GLU A 845 3.08 10.46 17.71
CA GLU A 845 4.51 10.68 17.98
C GLU A 845 5.06 9.91 19.19
N GLY A 846 4.23 9.12 19.86
CA GLY A 846 4.60 8.43 21.09
C GLY A 846 3.39 8.01 21.92
N ARG A 847 3.29 8.53 23.15
CA ARG A 847 2.20 8.20 24.08
C ARG A 847 1.95 9.30 25.10
N ALA A 848 0.71 9.41 25.56
CA ALA A 848 0.29 10.23 26.67
C ALA A 848 0.14 9.35 27.92
N ASN A 849 1.11 9.40 28.82
CA ASN A 849 1.15 8.61 30.04
C ASN A 849 0.18 9.19 31.08
N TYR A 850 -0.67 8.33 31.66
CA TYR A 850 -1.63 8.75 32.68
C TYR A 850 -0.96 8.86 34.05
N ASN A 851 -1.05 10.03 34.67
CA ASN A 851 -0.58 10.24 36.03
C ASN A 851 -1.74 10.09 37.02
N VAL A 852 -1.74 8.98 37.75
CA VAL A 852 -2.79 8.63 38.73
C VAL A 852 -2.86 9.63 39.89
N GLN A 853 -1.76 10.31 40.25
CA GLN A 853 -1.71 11.18 41.42
C GLN A 853 -2.50 12.48 41.24
N ASN A 854 -2.54 13.00 40.01
CA ASN A 854 -3.17 14.29 39.69
C ASN A 854 -4.19 14.18 38.54
N SER A 855 -4.42 12.99 37.99
CA SER A 855 -5.36 12.72 36.89
C SER A 855 -5.03 13.50 35.60
N THR A 856 -3.75 13.77 35.33
CA THR A 856 -3.30 14.45 34.11
C THR A 856 -2.55 13.51 33.16
N TYR A 857 -2.37 13.95 31.91
CA TYR A 857 -1.58 13.23 30.91
C TYR A 857 -0.25 13.92 30.64
N ASN A 858 0.84 13.15 30.73
CA ASN A 858 2.18 13.60 30.37
C ASN A 858 2.55 13.02 29.00
N TYR A 859 2.80 13.90 28.03
CA TYR A 859 3.17 13.50 26.67
C TYR A 859 4.64 13.07 26.61
N GLU A 860 4.84 11.86 26.11
CA GLU A 860 6.12 11.25 25.79
C GLU A 860 6.23 11.07 24.28
N TYR A 861 7.39 11.41 23.73
CA TYR A 861 7.68 11.39 22.30
C TYR A 861 8.81 10.42 22.00
N ASN A 862 8.72 9.72 20.87
CA ASN A 862 9.72 8.76 20.41
C ASN A 862 10.48 9.30 19.21
N LEU A 863 11.79 9.53 19.37
CA LEU A 863 12.71 9.78 18.28
C LEU A 863 13.19 8.44 17.70
N LYS A 864 12.90 8.25 16.41
CA LYS A 864 13.10 6.99 15.71
C LYS A 864 14.28 7.07 14.74
N ASP A 865 14.94 5.94 14.48
CA ASP A 865 15.86 5.82 13.36
C ASP A 865 15.11 5.65 12.01
N HIS A 866 15.86 5.47 10.92
CA HIS A 866 15.30 5.35 9.56
C HIS A 866 14.39 4.14 9.34
N LEU A 867 14.45 3.12 10.22
CA LEU A 867 13.59 1.94 10.17
C LEU A 867 12.37 2.06 11.11
N GLY A 868 12.25 3.19 11.80
CA GLY A 868 11.21 3.41 12.79
C GLY A 868 11.51 2.81 14.17
N ASN A 869 12.75 2.37 14.45
CA ASN A 869 13.10 1.86 15.78
C ASN A 869 13.16 3.02 16.77
N THR A 870 12.50 2.89 17.92
CA THR A 870 12.58 3.87 19.01
C THR A 870 14.01 3.90 19.57
N ARG A 871 14.76 5.00 19.36
CA ARG A 871 16.13 5.16 19.89
C ARG A 871 16.16 5.99 21.15
N VAL A 872 15.34 7.03 21.21
CA VAL A 872 15.24 7.95 22.34
C VAL A 872 13.77 8.23 22.59
N SER A 873 13.31 8.05 23.82
CA SER A 873 12.03 8.59 24.29
C SER A 873 12.30 9.78 25.19
N PHE A 874 11.54 10.86 25.02
CA PHE A 874 11.68 12.08 25.81
C PHE A 874 10.34 12.66 26.22
N ASP A 875 10.33 13.38 27.35
CA ASP A 875 9.19 14.17 27.81
C ASP A 875 9.59 15.64 28.03
N LYS A 876 8.63 16.45 28.44
CA LYS A 876 8.89 17.79 28.95
C LYS A 876 9.33 17.71 30.41
N ASP A 877 10.52 18.19 30.74
CA ASP A 877 10.95 18.27 32.13
C ASP A 877 10.00 19.21 32.90
N PRO A 878 9.37 18.75 34.00
CA PRO A 878 8.39 19.54 34.73
C PRO A 878 8.99 20.75 35.46
N SER A 879 10.30 20.77 35.68
CA SER A 879 11.02 21.84 36.40
C SER A 879 11.69 22.83 35.43
N ALA A 880 12.37 22.31 34.40
CA ALA A 880 13.12 23.12 33.43
C ALA A 880 12.29 23.53 32.20
N GLY A 881 11.20 22.80 31.90
CA GLY A 881 10.36 23.04 30.72
C GLY A 881 11.02 22.65 29.39
N THR A 882 12.21 22.04 29.42
CA THR A 882 12.99 21.59 28.26
C THR A 882 12.78 20.10 27.97
N ALA A 883 13.23 19.62 26.82
CA ALA A 883 13.19 18.19 26.51
C ALA A 883 14.11 17.39 27.46
N ARG A 884 13.60 16.29 28.02
CA ARG A 884 14.34 15.37 28.89
C ARG A 884 14.25 13.95 28.37
N ILE A 885 15.39 13.31 28.17
CA ILE A 885 15.47 11.89 27.81
C ILE A 885 15.02 11.05 29.00
N ILE A 886 14.07 10.14 28.77
CA ILE A 886 13.59 9.18 29.77
C ILE A 886 13.95 7.74 29.42
N GLN A 887 14.24 7.44 28.15
CA GLN A 887 14.63 6.11 27.70
C GLN A 887 15.57 6.22 26.49
N GLU A 888 16.56 5.34 26.43
CA GLU A 888 17.45 5.16 25.28
C GLU A 888 17.60 3.67 24.97
N ASP A 889 17.58 3.35 23.68
CA ASP A 889 17.64 2.00 23.19
C ASP A 889 18.58 1.84 21.99
N GLU A 890 19.41 0.81 22.07
CA GLU A 890 20.30 0.40 21.00
C GLU A 890 20.00 -1.04 20.58
N TYR A 891 20.06 -1.31 19.28
CA TYR A 891 19.70 -2.59 18.69
C TYR A 891 20.84 -3.14 17.83
N TYR A 892 21.05 -4.44 17.89
CA TYR A 892 21.67 -5.19 16.78
C TYR A 892 20.80 -5.06 15.53
N SER A 893 21.34 -5.36 14.34
CA SER A 893 20.60 -5.19 13.08
C SER A 893 19.33 -6.04 13.05
N PHE A 894 19.39 -7.28 13.55
CA PHE A 894 18.22 -8.15 13.74
C PHE A 894 17.37 -7.81 15.00
N GLY A 895 17.51 -6.62 15.56
CA GLY A 895 16.58 -6.08 16.56
C GLY A 895 16.78 -6.54 18.01
N LEU A 896 17.82 -7.34 18.30
CA LEU A 896 18.14 -7.67 19.68
C LEU A 896 18.56 -6.38 20.40
N ARG A 897 17.83 -6.03 21.46
CA ARG A 897 18.10 -4.87 22.31
C ARG A 897 19.38 -5.10 23.11
N LYS A 898 20.24 -4.08 23.19
CA LYS A 898 21.42 -4.10 24.06
C LYS A 898 21.01 -4.12 25.54
N ILE A 899 21.60 -5.02 26.32
CA ILE A 899 21.30 -5.18 27.76
C ILE A 899 22.21 -4.24 28.58
N GLY A 900 21.64 -3.57 29.59
CA GLY A 900 22.41 -2.88 30.64
C GLY A 900 22.63 -1.36 30.48
N GLY A 901 21.80 -0.68 29.67
CA GLY A 901 21.93 0.78 29.42
C GLY A 901 21.16 1.69 30.39
N TYR A 902 19.87 1.45 30.67
CA TYR A 902 18.98 2.42 31.33
C TYR A 902 17.84 1.78 32.14
N ASP A 903 17.22 2.57 33.03
CA ASP A 903 16.28 2.18 34.09
C ASP A 903 15.00 1.51 33.56
N PHE A 904 14.75 0.28 33.99
CA PHE A 904 13.64 -0.57 33.60
C PHE A 904 12.31 -0.22 34.29
N ALA A 905 12.29 0.75 35.21
CA ALA A 905 11.16 0.95 36.12
C ALA A 905 9.85 1.45 35.46
N ASN A 906 9.88 2.09 34.27
CA ASN A 906 8.69 2.64 33.58
C ASN A 906 8.72 2.48 32.04
N ASN A 907 9.36 1.43 31.52
CA ASN A 907 9.84 1.37 30.14
C ASN A 907 8.71 1.30 29.08
N ASN A 908 8.82 2.14 28.06
CA ASN A 908 8.10 1.97 26.79
C ASN A 908 8.41 0.58 26.22
N ARG A 909 7.38 -0.22 25.92
CA ARG A 909 7.54 -1.57 25.34
C ARG A 909 7.55 -1.57 23.81
N TYR A 910 7.20 -0.45 23.17
CA TYR A 910 7.17 -0.28 21.71
C TYR A 910 8.53 0.18 21.21
N LEU A 911 9.36 -0.79 20.82
CA LEU A 911 10.80 -0.62 20.64
C LEU A 911 11.22 -0.77 19.17
N TYR A 912 11.77 -1.94 18.82
CA TYR A 912 12.21 -2.27 17.47
C TYR A 912 11.02 -2.26 16.49
N ASN A 913 11.13 -1.47 15.43
CA ASN A 913 10.06 -1.13 14.47
C ASN A 913 8.76 -0.64 15.11
N GLY A 914 8.85 -0.08 16.33
CA GLY A 914 7.68 0.31 17.11
C GLY A 914 6.82 -0.86 17.58
N LYS A 915 7.34 -2.10 17.56
CA LYS A 915 6.62 -3.30 18.00
C LYS A 915 6.77 -3.55 19.48
N GLU A 916 5.73 -4.13 20.08
CA GLU A 916 5.67 -4.36 21.52
C GLU A 916 6.49 -5.59 21.92
N LEU A 917 7.42 -5.41 22.86
CA LEU A 917 8.20 -6.51 23.43
C LEU A 917 7.38 -7.34 24.42
N GLN A 918 7.31 -8.65 24.22
CA GLN A 918 6.63 -9.61 25.09
C GLN A 918 7.62 -10.30 26.03
N THR A 919 7.77 -9.74 27.22
CA THR A 919 8.72 -10.19 28.26
C THR A 919 8.50 -11.64 28.68
N ASP A 920 7.25 -12.06 28.82
CA ASP A 920 6.92 -13.43 29.21
C ASP A 920 7.06 -14.46 28.08
N LEU A 921 7.12 -14.03 26.82
CA LEU A 921 7.39 -14.88 25.67
C LEU A 921 8.84 -14.69 25.19
N ALA A 922 9.78 -14.91 26.10
CA ALA A 922 11.23 -14.89 25.84
C ALA A 922 11.74 -13.59 25.17
N ASN A 923 11.10 -12.44 25.44
CA ASN A 923 11.42 -11.17 24.80
C ASN A 923 11.24 -11.18 23.27
N GLN A 924 10.22 -11.88 22.77
CA GLN A 924 9.80 -11.80 21.37
C GLN A 924 9.01 -10.51 21.12
N TYR A 925 9.10 -9.97 19.91
CA TYR A 925 8.31 -8.83 19.47
C TYR A 925 7.00 -9.30 18.86
N ASP A 926 5.90 -8.68 19.28
CA ASP A 926 4.57 -8.89 18.69
C ASP A 926 4.41 -8.01 17.45
N TYR A 927 4.45 -8.62 16.27
CA TYR A 927 4.24 -7.92 15.01
C TYR A 927 2.75 -7.81 14.63
N GLY A 928 1.86 -8.52 15.33
CA GLY A 928 0.45 -8.66 14.99
C GLY A 928 0.16 -10.07 14.49
N SER A 929 0.54 -10.35 13.24
CA SER A 929 0.27 -11.64 12.58
C SER A 929 1.25 -12.75 13.00
N ARG A 930 2.44 -12.39 13.47
CA ARG A 930 3.50 -13.31 13.92
C ARG A 930 4.29 -12.73 15.09
N PHE A 931 5.02 -13.61 15.77
CA PHE A 931 5.94 -13.22 16.85
C PHE A 931 7.39 -13.43 16.39
N TYR A 932 8.18 -12.36 16.52
CA TYR A 932 9.56 -12.30 16.07
C TYR A 932 10.52 -12.51 17.25
N ASP A 933 11.43 -13.46 17.14
CA ASP A 933 12.49 -13.68 18.12
C ASP A 933 13.80 -13.00 17.68
N PRO A 934 14.13 -11.83 18.25
CA PRO A 934 15.34 -11.09 17.86
C PRO A 934 16.63 -11.78 18.34
N LEU A 935 16.56 -12.67 19.33
CA LEU A 935 17.73 -13.40 19.82
C LEU A 935 18.25 -14.36 18.75
N ILE A 936 17.36 -14.99 17.99
CA ILE A 936 17.72 -15.90 16.89
C ILE A 936 17.52 -15.28 15.49
N GLY A 937 16.96 -14.07 15.41
CA GLY A 937 16.78 -13.33 14.17
C GLY A 937 15.69 -13.88 13.24
N ARG A 938 14.64 -14.52 13.78
CA ARG A 938 13.62 -15.25 12.98
C ARG A 938 12.23 -15.22 13.62
N PHE A 939 11.20 -15.43 12.81
CA PHE A 939 9.82 -15.66 13.31
C PHE A 939 9.62 -17.09 13.82
N SER A 940 8.67 -17.24 14.75
CA SER A 940 8.26 -18.55 15.30
C SER A 940 7.16 -19.23 14.48
N MET A 941 6.52 -18.53 13.55
CA MET A 941 5.49 -19.04 12.64
C MET A 941 5.87 -18.85 11.17
N ILE A 942 5.23 -19.64 10.31
CA ILE A 942 5.33 -19.53 8.84
C ILE A 942 4.73 -18.21 8.37
N ASP A 943 5.43 -17.55 7.45
CA ASP A 943 4.97 -16.36 6.75
C ASP A 943 3.71 -16.65 5.91
N PRO A 944 2.58 -15.96 6.14
CA PRO A 944 1.38 -16.12 5.33
C PRO A 944 1.61 -15.85 3.83
N TYR A 945 2.62 -15.07 3.46
CA TYR A 945 3.01 -14.75 2.08
C TYR A 945 4.22 -15.54 1.57
N SER A 946 4.59 -16.65 2.23
CA SER A 946 5.70 -17.51 1.81
C SER A 946 5.68 -17.85 0.30
N GLU A 947 4.49 -18.07 -0.28
CA GLU A 947 4.33 -18.44 -1.70
C GLU A 947 4.74 -17.35 -2.71
N PHE A 948 4.77 -16.09 -2.29
CA PHE A 948 5.25 -14.98 -3.12
C PHE A 948 6.78 -14.86 -3.09
N PHE A 949 7.43 -15.50 -2.12
CA PHE A 949 8.88 -15.50 -1.93
C PHE A 949 9.46 -16.92 -1.83
N PRO A 950 9.16 -17.83 -2.79
CA PRO A 950 9.52 -19.23 -2.68
C PRO A 950 11.03 -19.47 -2.64
N TRP A 951 11.85 -18.53 -3.11
CA TRP A 951 13.32 -18.59 -3.04
C TRP A 951 13.88 -18.33 -1.63
N MET A 952 13.03 -18.04 -0.64
CA MET A 952 13.41 -17.67 0.71
C MET A 952 12.72 -18.58 1.75
N THR A 953 13.34 -18.73 2.92
CA THR A 953 12.77 -19.49 4.02
C THR A 953 11.50 -18.83 4.60
N ASN A 954 10.52 -19.67 4.96
CA ASN A 954 9.21 -19.26 5.45
C ASN A 954 9.22 -18.60 6.84
N TYR A 955 10.38 -18.49 7.50
CA TYR A 955 10.54 -17.95 8.86
C TYR A 955 11.54 -16.78 8.91
N GLN A 956 11.96 -16.28 7.75
CA GLN A 956 12.89 -15.16 7.61
C GLN A 956 12.33 -13.86 8.21
N TYR A 957 13.21 -12.95 8.59
CA TYR A 957 12.85 -11.57 8.94
C TYR A 957 13.41 -10.57 7.93
N ALA A 958 12.56 -9.65 7.43
CA ALA A 958 12.94 -8.52 6.57
C ALA A 958 13.82 -8.90 5.35
N SER A 959 13.52 -10.01 4.70
CA SER A 959 14.32 -10.64 3.64
C SER A 959 15.81 -10.82 3.97
N ASN A 960 16.15 -11.03 5.24
CA ASN A 960 17.52 -11.02 5.79
C ASN A 960 18.30 -9.72 5.52
N GLY A 961 17.64 -8.59 5.29
CA GLY A 961 18.25 -7.28 5.07
C GLY A 961 17.78 -6.22 6.08
N PRO A 962 17.86 -6.47 7.40
CA PRO A 962 17.20 -5.64 8.41
C PRO A 962 17.87 -4.28 8.65
N SER A 963 18.92 -3.94 7.90
CA SER A 963 19.51 -2.60 7.91
C SER A 963 18.77 -1.62 7.00
N SER A 964 18.01 -2.10 6.01
CA SER A 964 17.26 -1.28 5.05
C SER A 964 15.83 -1.79 4.80
N LYS A 965 15.40 -2.83 5.51
CA LYS A 965 14.08 -3.48 5.33
C LYS A 965 13.47 -3.77 6.69
N ILE A 966 12.15 -3.76 6.76
CA ILE A 966 11.38 -4.11 7.96
C ILE A 966 10.22 -5.01 7.54
N ASP A 967 9.68 -5.77 8.49
CA ASP A 967 8.37 -6.41 8.37
C ASP A 967 7.34 -5.47 9.04
N LEU A 968 6.22 -5.15 8.39
CA LEU A 968 5.29 -4.14 8.92
C LEU A 968 4.36 -4.70 9.97
N ASP A 969 3.84 -5.91 9.79
CA ASP A 969 2.77 -6.49 10.60
C ASP A 969 2.92 -8.02 10.81
N GLY A 970 4.07 -8.56 10.42
CA GLY A 970 4.34 -9.99 10.41
C GLY A 970 3.77 -10.68 9.17
N LEU A 971 3.44 -9.98 8.08
CA LEU A 971 2.99 -10.57 6.82
C LEU A 971 3.98 -10.39 5.67
N GLU A 972 4.77 -9.31 5.64
CA GLU A 972 5.63 -8.99 4.49
C GLU A 972 7.13 -8.84 4.81
N GLY A 973 7.97 -9.16 3.84
CA GLY A 973 9.31 -8.56 3.74
C GLY A 973 9.28 -7.37 2.76
N ILE A 974 8.82 -6.19 3.18
CA ILE A 974 8.87 -5.00 2.32
C ILE A 974 10.32 -4.51 2.22
N PHE A 975 10.78 -4.24 0.99
CA PHE A 975 11.96 -3.42 0.77
C PHE A 975 11.62 -1.98 1.16
N PHE A 976 12.23 -1.45 2.22
CA PHE A 976 12.11 -0.03 2.55
C PHE A 976 13.01 0.77 1.62
N PHE A 977 12.49 1.01 0.42
CA PHE A 977 12.77 2.24 -0.28
C PHE A 977 11.50 3.06 -0.20
N GLU A 978 11.59 4.31 0.27
CA GLU A 978 10.76 5.33 -0.37
C GLU A 978 11.04 5.16 -1.86
N GLU A 979 10.15 4.46 -2.58
CA GLU A 979 10.10 4.55 -4.02
C GLU A 979 9.57 5.95 -4.33
N THR A 980 10.42 6.95 -4.07
CA THR A 980 10.46 8.17 -4.86
C THR A 980 11.04 7.83 -6.24
N ALA A 981 10.55 6.77 -6.88
CA ALA A 981 10.38 6.84 -8.31
C ALA A 981 9.32 7.91 -8.50
N ILE A 982 9.74 9.10 -8.91
CA ILE A 982 8.86 10.11 -9.48
C ILE A 982 8.15 9.44 -10.65
N THR A 983 7.01 8.83 -10.36
CA THR A 983 6.02 8.35 -11.30
C THR A 983 4.79 9.21 -11.04
N PRO A 984 4.31 9.96 -12.04
CA PRO A 984 3.40 11.09 -11.83
C PRO A 984 1.93 10.67 -11.82
N GLU A 985 1.54 9.73 -10.96
CA GLU A 985 0.12 9.57 -10.60
C GLU A 985 -0.09 10.18 -9.21
N ALA A 986 -0.63 11.41 -9.22
CA ALA A 986 -0.96 12.18 -8.04
C ALA A 986 -1.95 11.43 -7.13
N VAL A 987 -1.46 10.92 -6.01
CA VAL A 987 -2.26 10.55 -4.84
C VAL A 987 -1.81 11.48 -3.70
N PRO A 988 -2.72 12.05 -2.88
CA PRO A 988 -2.35 13.00 -1.83
C PRO A 988 -1.33 12.37 -0.86
N PHE A 989 -0.22 13.07 -0.64
CA PHE A 989 0.86 12.67 0.25
C PHE A 989 0.41 12.81 1.73
N GLY A 990 -0.21 11.74 2.24
CA GLY A 990 -0.49 11.54 3.66
C GLY A 990 0.59 10.67 4.33
N ASP A 991 0.86 10.96 5.59
CA ASP A 991 1.80 10.29 6.49
C ASP A 991 1.76 8.74 6.41
N PRO A 992 2.89 8.03 6.15
CA PRO A 992 2.90 6.58 5.97
C PRO A 992 2.46 5.79 7.21
N VAL A 993 2.58 6.37 8.42
CA VAL A 993 2.28 5.65 9.67
C VAL A 993 0.78 5.73 10.03
N ALA A 994 0.09 6.79 9.63
CA ALA A 994 -1.33 6.98 9.96
C ALA A 994 -2.28 6.24 9.00
N ASN A 995 -1.90 6.07 7.73
CA ASN A 995 -2.71 5.34 6.75
C ASN A 995 -2.54 3.82 6.81
N LEU A 996 -1.48 3.32 7.47
CA LEU A 996 -1.29 1.89 7.77
C LEU A 996 -1.89 1.47 9.12
N ALA A 997 -2.10 2.41 10.06
CA ALA A 997 -2.88 2.15 11.28
C ALA A 997 -4.37 1.84 10.99
N LYS A 998 -4.90 2.28 9.84
CA LYS A 998 -6.25 1.88 9.36
C LYS A 998 -6.30 0.53 8.63
N ALA A 999 -5.14 -0.07 8.33
CA ALA A 999 -5.06 -1.43 7.78
C ALA A 999 -4.85 -2.50 8.87
N GLY A 1000 -4.46 -2.10 10.08
CA GLY A 1000 -4.34 -2.97 11.27
C GLY A 1000 -5.67 -3.33 11.95
N GLY A 1001 -6.79 -3.13 11.27
CA GLY A 1001 -8.12 -3.39 11.81
C GLY A 1001 -9.16 -3.51 10.71
N GLU A 1002 -9.04 -4.51 9.83
CA GLU A 1002 -10.13 -5.12 9.06
C GLU A 1002 -9.57 -6.18 8.07
N LEU A 1003 -9.12 -7.33 8.58
CA LEU A 1003 -8.98 -8.54 7.75
C LEU A 1003 -10.32 -9.29 7.73
N ASN A 1004 -11.31 -8.69 7.07
CA ASN A 1004 -12.56 -9.36 6.74
C ASN A 1004 -12.38 -10.18 5.45
N GLY A 1005 -11.97 -11.45 5.61
CA GLY A 1005 -12.42 -12.59 4.78
C GLY A 1005 -12.55 -12.43 3.25
N ALA A 1006 -11.67 -11.70 2.58
CA ALA A 1006 -11.55 -11.70 1.13
C ALA A 1006 -10.15 -12.22 0.75
N PRO A 1007 -10.01 -13.11 -0.27
CA PRO A 1007 -8.70 -13.29 -0.86
C PRO A 1007 -8.23 -11.91 -1.32
N ILE A 1008 -7.01 -11.55 -0.92
CA ILE A 1008 -6.16 -10.58 -1.60
C ILE A 1008 -6.08 -10.99 -3.07
N SER A 1009 -7.09 -10.61 -3.84
CA SER A 1009 -6.89 -10.14 -5.18
C SER A 1009 -6.05 -8.89 -4.98
N GLU A 1010 -4.74 -9.00 -5.22
CA GLU A 1010 -4.00 -7.88 -5.80
C GLU A 1010 -4.98 -7.10 -6.68
N SER A 1011 -5.03 -5.77 -6.57
CA SER A 1011 -5.71 -4.95 -7.57
C SER A 1011 -4.91 -5.01 -8.87
N VAL A 1012 -4.78 -6.20 -9.45
CA VAL A 1012 -4.48 -6.38 -10.85
C VAL A 1012 -5.67 -5.78 -11.57
N THR A 1013 -5.42 -4.73 -12.34
CA THR A 1013 -6.36 -4.24 -13.34
C THR A 1013 -6.79 -5.44 -14.19
N LYS A 1014 -8.02 -5.96 -13.97
CA LYS A 1014 -8.53 -7.09 -14.73
C LYS A 1014 -8.89 -6.58 -16.12
N PHE A 1015 -8.29 -7.13 -17.17
CA PHE A 1015 -8.63 -6.79 -18.54
C PHE A 1015 -9.64 -7.80 -19.12
N GLU A 1016 -10.58 -7.31 -19.92
CA GLU A 1016 -11.54 -8.11 -20.67
C GLU A 1016 -11.52 -7.72 -22.14
N TRP A 1017 -11.78 -8.70 -23.01
CA TRP A 1017 -11.95 -8.44 -24.44
C TRP A 1017 -13.31 -7.76 -24.69
N HIS A 1018 -13.26 -6.57 -25.27
CA HIS A 1018 -14.39 -5.78 -25.73
C HIS A 1018 -14.61 -5.97 -27.24
N HIS A 1019 -15.84 -6.26 -27.64
CA HIS A 1019 -16.24 -6.35 -29.06
C HIS A 1019 -16.50 -4.94 -29.64
N LEU A 1020 -15.65 -4.52 -30.58
CA LEU A 1020 -15.74 -3.22 -31.26
C LEU A 1020 -17.07 -3.06 -32.01
N ILE A 1021 -17.51 -4.10 -32.72
CA ILE A 1021 -18.88 -4.30 -33.16
C ILE A 1021 -19.58 -5.17 -32.11
N PRO A 1022 -20.51 -4.62 -31.30
CA PRO A 1022 -21.11 -5.33 -30.18
C PRO A 1022 -21.76 -6.66 -30.57
N GLN A 1023 -21.64 -7.67 -29.71
CA GLN A 1023 -22.20 -9.01 -29.94
C GLN A 1023 -23.71 -8.99 -30.26
N VAL A 1024 -24.47 -8.10 -29.63
CA VAL A 1024 -25.91 -7.94 -29.90
C VAL A 1024 -26.22 -7.54 -31.35
N LEU A 1025 -25.27 -6.94 -32.06
CA LEU A 1025 -25.41 -6.57 -33.48
C LEU A 1025 -25.14 -7.74 -34.44
N ARG A 1026 -24.49 -8.81 -33.98
CA ARG A 1026 -24.12 -9.99 -34.79
C ARG A 1026 -25.32 -10.60 -35.52
N GLY A 1027 -26.46 -10.68 -34.85
CA GLY A 1027 -27.70 -11.28 -35.37
C GLY A 1027 -28.79 -10.28 -35.76
N THR A 1028 -28.62 -9.00 -35.44
CA THR A 1028 -29.69 -7.99 -35.57
C THR A 1028 -29.49 -7.01 -36.74
N ILE A 1029 -28.29 -6.97 -37.33
CA ILE A 1029 -27.99 -6.14 -38.51
C ILE A 1029 -27.52 -7.04 -39.65
N ASP A 1030 -28.26 -7.06 -40.76
CA ASP A 1030 -27.95 -7.92 -41.91
C ASP A 1030 -26.59 -7.61 -42.56
N LEU A 1031 -26.16 -6.34 -42.52
CA LEU A 1031 -24.84 -5.92 -42.96
C LEU A 1031 -23.71 -6.62 -42.17
N VAL A 1032 -23.89 -6.82 -40.86
CA VAL A 1032 -22.90 -7.53 -40.02
C VAL A 1032 -22.90 -9.03 -40.32
N LYS A 1033 -24.08 -9.62 -40.56
CA LYS A 1033 -24.18 -11.02 -40.98
C LYS A 1033 -23.47 -11.28 -42.30
N GLU A 1034 -23.66 -10.38 -43.27
CA GLU A 1034 -23.04 -10.51 -44.59
C GLU A 1034 -21.52 -10.31 -44.50
N ALA A 1035 -21.04 -9.33 -43.72
CA ALA A 1035 -19.61 -9.16 -43.47
C ALA A 1035 -18.96 -10.42 -42.85
N ILE A 1036 -19.65 -11.10 -41.94
CA ILE A 1036 -19.18 -12.38 -41.37
C ILE A 1036 -19.09 -13.46 -42.45
N ARG A 1037 -20.06 -13.55 -43.36
CA ARG A 1037 -20.01 -14.49 -44.51
C ARG A 1037 -18.86 -14.16 -45.45
N GLU A 1038 -18.59 -12.88 -45.65
CA GLU A 1038 -17.47 -12.35 -46.45
C GLU A 1038 -16.11 -12.49 -45.73
N GLY A 1039 -16.06 -13.01 -44.49
CA GLY A 1039 -14.83 -13.37 -43.79
C GLY A 1039 -14.42 -12.47 -42.62
N PHE A 1040 -15.30 -11.58 -42.14
CA PHE A 1040 -15.05 -10.76 -40.96
C PHE A 1040 -14.90 -11.63 -39.70
N GLY A 1041 -13.74 -11.55 -39.04
CA GLY A 1041 -13.42 -12.26 -37.81
C GLY A 1041 -14.13 -11.68 -36.59
N PHE A 1042 -15.43 -11.88 -36.48
CA PHE A 1042 -16.28 -11.27 -35.44
C PHE A 1042 -15.85 -11.58 -33.99
N ASP A 1043 -15.34 -12.78 -33.74
CA ASP A 1043 -14.82 -13.23 -32.44
C ASP A 1043 -13.28 -13.36 -32.43
N LYS A 1044 -12.59 -12.69 -33.37
CA LYS A 1044 -11.14 -12.67 -33.50
C LYS A 1044 -10.60 -11.26 -33.21
N GLU A 1045 -9.27 -11.12 -33.13
CA GLU A 1045 -8.59 -9.82 -32.90
C GLU A 1045 -9.08 -8.69 -33.80
N GLU A 1046 -9.54 -9.01 -35.01
CA GLU A 1046 -10.14 -8.08 -35.96
C GLU A 1046 -11.30 -7.24 -35.37
N ASN A 1047 -12.10 -7.81 -34.46
CA ASN A 1047 -13.23 -7.15 -33.80
C ASN A 1047 -13.08 -7.05 -32.27
N LEU A 1048 -11.96 -7.47 -31.72
CA LEU A 1048 -11.71 -7.45 -30.28
C LEU A 1048 -10.71 -6.36 -29.90
N SER A 1049 -10.89 -5.80 -28.72
CA SER A 1049 -9.96 -4.86 -28.09
C SER A 1049 -9.86 -5.16 -26.60
N LEU A 1050 -8.65 -5.23 -26.04
CA LEU A 1050 -8.44 -5.53 -24.63
C LEU A 1050 -8.66 -4.26 -23.80
N GLN A 1051 -9.57 -4.30 -22.83
CA GLN A 1051 -10.02 -3.12 -22.07
C GLN A 1051 -10.09 -3.43 -20.58
N GLU A 1052 -9.79 -2.43 -19.74
CA GLU A 1052 -9.89 -2.60 -18.28
C GLU A 1052 -11.34 -2.80 -17.85
N LYS A 1053 -11.61 -3.87 -17.11
CA LYS A 1053 -12.93 -4.20 -16.58
C LYS A 1053 -13.35 -3.17 -15.53
N PHE A 1054 -14.58 -2.68 -15.63
CA PHE A 1054 -15.15 -1.78 -14.65
C PHE A 1054 -15.33 -2.47 -13.29
N GLY A 1055 -14.61 -2.00 -12.28
CA GLY A 1055 -14.73 -2.42 -10.89
C GLY A 1055 -15.75 -1.56 -10.15
N LYS A 1056 -16.92 -2.12 -9.80
CA LYS A 1056 -17.95 -1.40 -9.04
C LYS A 1056 -17.47 -0.90 -7.67
N ALA A 1057 -16.57 -1.65 -7.02
CA ALA A 1057 -16.02 -1.30 -5.71
C ALA A 1057 -14.93 -0.21 -5.77
N THR A 1058 -14.21 -0.10 -6.90
CA THR A 1058 -13.10 0.85 -7.07
C THR A 1058 -13.49 2.09 -7.88
N GLY A 1059 -14.60 2.05 -8.61
CA GLY A 1059 -15.00 3.10 -9.56
C GLY A 1059 -14.11 3.19 -10.81
N LYS A 1060 -13.07 2.35 -10.90
CA LYS A 1060 -12.04 2.33 -11.96
C LYS A 1060 -12.34 1.28 -13.05
N GLY A 1061 -11.79 1.47 -14.24
CA GLY A 1061 -11.99 0.62 -15.43
C GLY A 1061 -12.99 1.19 -16.44
N VAL A 1062 -12.85 0.79 -17.71
CA VAL A 1062 -13.54 1.41 -18.85
C VAL A 1062 -14.58 0.50 -19.52
N HIS A 1063 -14.51 -0.80 -19.28
CA HIS A 1063 -15.37 -1.83 -19.87
C HIS A 1063 -16.43 -2.31 -18.87
N GLY A 1064 -17.65 -1.79 -19.03
CA GLY A 1064 -18.87 -2.18 -18.31
C GLY A 1064 -20.07 -2.21 -19.27
N ASN A 1065 -21.29 -2.29 -18.75
CA ASN A 1065 -22.48 -2.31 -19.62
C ASN A 1065 -22.60 -1.01 -20.43
N HIS A 1066 -22.60 -1.11 -21.76
CA HIS A 1066 -22.49 0.04 -22.68
C HIS A 1066 -23.62 0.08 -23.74
N PRO A 1067 -24.88 0.33 -23.33
CA PRO A 1067 -26.01 0.42 -24.27
C PRO A 1067 -25.92 1.61 -25.23
N LYS A 1068 -25.34 2.75 -24.82
CA LYS A 1068 -25.19 3.93 -25.69
C LYS A 1068 -24.18 3.69 -26.81
N TYR A 1069 -23.07 3.04 -26.48
CA TYR A 1069 -22.07 2.57 -27.45
C TYR A 1069 -22.71 1.71 -28.53
N THR A 1070 -23.59 0.79 -28.13
CA THR A 1070 -24.25 -0.14 -29.05
C THR A 1070 -25.12 0.59 -30.07
N GLU A 1071 -25.93 1.56 -29.62
CA GLU A 1071 -26.76 2.34 -30.54
C GLU A 1071 -25.92 3.26 -31.44
N ALA A 1072 -24.78 3.77 -30.95
CA ALA A 1072 -23.88 4.58 -31.76
C ALA A 1072 -23.22 3.76 -32.89
N ILE A 1073 -22.68 2.58 -32.59
CA ILE A 1073 -22.09 1.68 -33.61
C ILE A 1073 -23.15 1.27 -34.64
N LYS A 1074 -24.37 0.98 -34.20
CA LYS A 1074 -25.50 0.69 -35.09
C LYS A 1074 -25.84 1.88 -36.00
N GLY A 1075 -25.76 3.11 -35.49
CA GLY A 1075 -25.90 4.35 -36.30
C GLY A 1075 -24.79 4.47 -37.34
N GLN A 1076 -23.53 4.29 -36.94
CA GLN A 1076 -22.37 4.36 -37.83
C GLN A 1076 -22.40 3.31 -38.93
N LEU A 1077 -22.82 2.07 -38.63
CA LEU A 1077 -22.98 1.03 -39.65
C LEU A 1077 -24.02 1.42 -40.71
N LYS A 1078 -25.16 2.00 -40.30
CA LYS A 1078 -26.20 2.45 -41.23
C LYS A 1078 -25.74 3.64 -42.08
N GLU A 1079 -25.07 4.60 -41.45
CA GLU A 1079 -24.60 5.81 -42.14
C GLU A 1079 -23.43 5.50 -43.09
N SER A 1080 -22.50 4.65 -42.68
CA SER A 1080 -21.39 4.19 -43.53
C SER A 1080 -21.90 3.40 -44.74
N ALA A 1081 -22.90 2.53 -44.56
CA ALA A 1081 -23.54 1.82 -45.68
C ALA A 1081 -24.27 2.77 -46.64
N LYS A 1082 -24.95 3.80 -46.11
CA LYS A 1082 -25.63 4.82 -46.92
C LYS A 1082 -24.63 5.67 -47.73
N ASN A 1083 -23.49 6.01 -47.12
CA ASN A 1083 -22.48 6.87 -47.74
C ASN A 1083 -21.57 6.11 -48.72
N ASN A 1084 -21.53 4.77 -48.64
CA ASN A 1084 -20.69 3.92 -49.49
C ASN A 1084 -21.50 2.77 -50.14
N PRO A 1085 -22.49 3.06 -51.00
CA PRO A 1085 -23.43 2.07 -51.53
C PRO A 1085 -22.82 1.01 -52.49
N GLY A 1086 -21.52 1.10 -52.79
CA GLY A 1086 -20.78 0.14 -53.64
C GLY A 1086 -19.66 -0.63 -52.93
N SER A 1087 -19.46 -0.41 -51.62
CA SER A 1087 -18.45 -1.14 -50.84
C SER A 1087 -19.01 -2.49 -50.35
N SER A 1088 -18.14 -3.49 -50.22
CA SER A 1088 -18.52 -4.78 -49.63
C SER A 1088 -18.99 -4.62 -48.18
N ALA A 1089 -19.81 -5.56 -47.68
CA ALA A 1089 -20.25 -5.52 -46.29
C ALA A 1089 -19.04 -5.62 -45.34
N LEU A 1090 -18.05 -6.43 -45.71
CA LEU A 1090 -16.76 -6.58 -45.04
C LEU A 1090 -16.02 -5.25 -44.89
N ASP A 1091 -15.89 -4.47 -45.95
CA ASP A 1091 -15.15 -3.20 -45.92
C ASP A 1091 -15.86 -2.16 -45.04
N ILE A 1092 -17.20 -2.11 -45.10
CA ILE A 1092 -17.99 -1.18 -44.29
C ILE A 1092 -17.87 -1.53 -42.81
N VAL A 1093 -18.01 -2.81 -42.45
CA VAL A 1093 -17.92 -3.27 -41.04
C VAL A 1093 -16.51 -3.11 -40.49
N ARG A 1094 -15.47 -3.42 -41.28
CA ARG A 1094 -14.06 -3.16 -40.92
C ARG A 1094 -13.79 -1.68 -40.67
N GLY A 1095 -14.32 -0.81 -41.52
CA GLY A 1095 -14.18 0.64 -41.37
C GLY A 1095 -14.76 1.14 -40.04
N VAL A 1096 -15.95 0.67 -39.68
CA VAL A 1096 -16.60 1.03 -38.40
C VAL A 1096 -15.85 0.43 -37.21
N ALA A 1097 -15.45 -0.84 -37.28
CA ALA A 1097 -14.67 -1.49 -36.21
C ALA A 1097 -13.33 -0.78 -35.97
N ASN A 1098 -12.63 -0.37 -37.03
CA ASN A 1098 -11.38 0.38 -36.93
C ASN A 1098 -11.61 1.79 -36.34
N ASN A 1099 -12.67 2.48 -36.73
CA ASN A 1099 -13.01 3.78 -36.14
C ASN A 1099 -13.28 3.65 -34.63
N ALA A 1100 -14.07 2.66 -34.23
CA ALA A 1100 -14.32 2.35 -32.83
C ALA A 1100 -13.02 2.05 -32.07
N ARG A 1101 -12.12 1.24 -32.66
CA ARG A 1101 -10.81 0.92 -32.07
C ARG A 1101 -9.99 2.18 -31.84
N GLN A 1102 -9.89 3.05 -32.84
CA GLN A 1102 -9.14 4.30 -32.72
C GLN A 1102 -9.77 5.25 -31.71
N THR A 1103 -11.11 5.31 -31.63
CA THR A 1103 -11.82 6.12 -30.64
C THR A 1103 -11.50 5.67 -29.21
N ILE A 1104 -11.46 4.36 -28.97
CA ILE A 1104 -11.11 3.81 -27.65
C ILE A 1104 -9.64 4.05 -27.32
N ILE A 1105 -8.72 3.81 -28.27
CA ILE A 1105 -7.27 4.01 -28.07
C ILE A 1105 -6.95 5.48 -27.77
N ASN A 1106 -7.62 6.42 -28.46
CA ASN A 1106 -7.35 7.85 -28.31
C ASN A 1106 -8.00 8.47 -27.06
N ASN A 1107 -8.79 7.72 -26.30
CA ASN A 1107 -9.45 8.20 -25.09
C ASN A 1107 -9.23 7.20 -23.92
N PRO A 1108 -7.97 6.96 -23.52
CA PRO A 1108 -7.67 6.04 -22.42
C PRO A 1108 -8.31 6.53 -21.12
N GLY A 1109 -8.91 5.62 -20.35
CA GLY A 1109 -9.57 5.94 -19.07
C GLY A 1109 -11.02 6.44 -19.18
N VAL A 1110 -11.54 6.70 -20.39
CA VAL A 1110 -12.96 7.04 -20.58
C VAL A 1110 -13.80 5.76 -20.66
N LYS A 1111 -14.91 5.71 -19.91
CA LYS A 1111 -15.85 4.57 -19.99
C LYS A 1111 -16.37 4.43 -21.41
N ILE A 1112 -16.43 3.20 -21.91
CA ILE A 1112 -16.85 2.91 -23.29
C ILE A 1112 -18.27 3.45 -23.58
N ASN A 1113 -19.14 3.48 -22.58
CA ASN A 1113 -20.48 4.04 -22.70
C ASN A 1113 -20.51 5.57 -22.84
N ASP A 1114 -19.44 6.26 -22.43
CA ASP A 1114 -19.32 7.73 -22.38
C ASP A 1114 -18.47 8.30 -23.52
N LEU A 1115 -17.76 7.45 -24.27
CA LEU A 1115 -17.01 7.81 -25.50
C LEU A 1115 -17.88 8.54 -26.55
N PHE A 1116 -19.20 8.45 -26.44
CA PHE A 1116 -20.15 8.96 -27.44
C PHE A 1116 -20.86 10.25 -27.01
N ASN A 1117 -20.50 10.84 -25.86
CA ASN A 1117 -20.95 12.18 -25.48
C ASN A 1117 -20.03 13.31 -26.01
N LEU A 1118 -18.87 12.99 -26.60
CA LEU A 1118 -17.82 13.96 -26.94
C LEU A 1118 -17.70 14.34 -28.43
N TYR A 1119 -18.40 13.68 -29.38
CA TYR A 1119 -18.12 13.87 -30.81
C TYR A 1119 -19.32 13.78 -31.78
N PHE A 1120 -20.47 14.40 -31.48
CA PHE A 1120 -21.54 14.55 -32.48
C PHE A 1120 -22.14 15.95 -32.52
N LEU A 1121 -21.39 16.90 -33.10
CA LEU A 1121 -21.91 18.11 -33.74
C LEU A 1121 -21.09 18.57 -34.96
N VAL A 1122 -20.54 17.68 -35.82
CA VAL A 1122 -20.21 18.08 -37.21
C VAL A 1122 -20.29 16.88 -38.17
N PRO A 1123 -21.03 16.99 -39.31
CA PRO A 1123 -20.93 16.04 -40.41
C PRO A 1123 -19.69 16.35 -41.26
N SER A 1124 -18.64 15.53 -41.21
CA SER A 1124 -17.48 15.70 -42.10
C SER A 1124 -17.75 15.02 -43.44
N LYS A 1125 -18.08 15.85 -44.45
CA LYS A 1125 -17.86 15.54 -45.87
C LYS A 1125 -16.34 15.52 -46.10
N THR A 1126 -15.70 14.38 -45.92
CA THR A 1126 -14.31 14.21 -46.39
C THR A 1126 -14.14 12.86 -47.04
N ARG A 1127 -13.85 12.91 -48.35
CA ARG A 1127 -13.63 11.78 -49.25
C ARG A 1127 -12.53 10.87 -48.67
N ILE A 1128 -12.82 9.58 -48.52
CA ILE A 1128 -11.83 8.54 -48.23
C ILE A 1128 -10.77 8.58 -49.35
N PRO A 1129 -9.47 8.73 -49.05
CA PRO A 1129 -8.43 8.56 -50.05
C PRO A 1129 -8.39 7.09 -50.48
N ASN A 1130 -8.52 6.85 -51.78
CA ASN A 1130 -8.28 5.56 -52.41
C ASN A 1130 -6.91 5.00 -52.00
N VAL A 1131 -6.91 3.89 -51.25
CA VAL A 1131 -5.77 2.98 -51.20
C VAL A 1131 -6.08 1.83 -52.15
N ILE A 1132 -5.34 1.77 -53.25
CA ILE A 1132 -5.40 0.70 -54.26
C ILE A 1132 -4.94 -0.62 -53.62
N PRO A 1133 -5.61 -1.75 -53.87
CA PRO A 1133 -5.23 -3.06 -53.34
C PRO A 1133 -4.10 -3.67 -54.17
N GLY A 1134 -3.01 -4.11 -53.53
CA GLY A 1134 -2.00 -4.90 -54.23
C GLY A 1134 -0.65 -5.07 -53.53
N LYS A 1135 -0.49 -6.24 -52.91
CA LYS A 1135 0.73 -7.06 -52.71
C LYS A 1135 1.00 -7.42 -51.25
N VAL A 1136 0.39 -8.55 -50.89
CA VAL A 1136 0.96 -9.58 -50.03
C VAL A 1136 2.41 -9.84 -50.46
N PHE A 1137 3.36 -9.62 -49.56
CA PHE A 1137 4.64 -10.32 -49.57
C PHE A 1137 4.63 -11.32 -48.42
N SER A 1138 4.36 -12.57 -48.79
CA SER A 1138 4.62 -13.76 -48.00
C SER A 1138 6.07 -14.21 -48.19
N GLY A 1139 6.74 -14.51 -47.08
CA GLY A 1139 7.93 -15.38 -47.03
C GLY A 1139 8.79 -15.14 -45.78
N PRO A 1140 9.41 -16.18 -45.18
CA PRO A 1140 8.88 -17.51 -44.91
C PRO A 1140 9.03 -17.91 -43.42
N ILE A 1141 8.06 -18.68 -42.92
CA ILE A 1141 8.20 -19.51 -41.72
C ILE A 1141 8.91 -20.81 -42.15
N PRO A 1142 9.91 -21.32 -41.42
CA PRO A 1142 10.46 -22.65 -41.65
C PRO A 1142 9.39 -23.71 -41.38
N SER A 1143 9.25 -24.62 -42.34
CA SER A 1143 8.46 -25.84 -42.28
C SER A 1143 8.85 -26.71 -41.09
N ASP A 1144 7.85 -27.27 -40.40
CA ASP A 1144 7.89 -28.67 -40.00
C ASP A 1144 6.54 -29.33 -40.37
N PRO A 1145 6.55 -30.62 -40.78
CA PRO A 1145 5.46 -31.22 -41.54
C PRO A 1145 4.31 -31.73 -40.66
N GLU A 1146 3.08 -31.54 -41.13
CA GLU A 1146 1.92 -32.32 -40.68
C GLU A 1146 1.98 -33.76 -41.22
N PRO A 1147 1.50 -34.76 -40.47
CA PRO A 1147 1.21 -36.09 -40.98
C PRO A 1147 -0.16 -36.12 -41.68
N ALA A 1148 -0.20 -36.63 -42.92
CA ALA A 1148 -1.44 -36.85 -43.68
C ALA A 1148 -2.20 -38.13 -43.22
N PRO A 1149 -3.55 -38.20 -43.35
CA PRO A 1149 -4.30 -39.42 -43.02
C PRO A 1149 -4.82 -40.22 -44.24
N LYS A 1150 -4.73 -41.56 -44.12
CA LYS A 1150 -5.54 -42.68 -44.72
C LYS A 1150 -5.42 -42.91 -46.25
N GLU A 1151 -5.35 -44.12 -46.84
CA GLU A 1151 -5.85 -45.47 -46.50
C GLU A 1151 -5.25 -46.56 -47.46
N LYS A 1152 -4.75 -47.72 -46.93
CA LYS A 1152 -4.70 -49.16 -47.40
C LYS A 1152 -4.26 -49.58 -48.86
N PRO A 1153 -3.95 -50.88 -49.17
CA PRO A 1153 -2.97 -51.85 -48.61
C PRO A 1153 -2.15 -52.69 -49.67
N LYS A 1154 -1.02 -53.33 -49.23
CA LYS A 1154 -0.29 -54.54 -49.77
C LYS A 1154 0.42 -54.51 -51.17
N PRO A 1155 1.38 -55.42 -51.47
CA PRO A 1155 2.36 -56.17 -50.67
C PRO A 1155 3.84 -56.11 -51.20
N GLU A 1156 4.78 -56.61 -50.39
CA GLU A 1156 6.17 -57.07 -50.72
C GLU A 1156 6.25 -58.04 -51.94
N PRO A 1157 7.43 -58.33 -52.58
CA PRO A 1157 8.72 -58.65 -51.90
C PRO A 1157 10.06 -58.36 -52.65
N GLN A 1158 11.18 -58.74 -51.98
CA GLN A 1158 12.55 -59.00 -52.46
C GLN A 1158 13.45 -57.76 -52.66
N SER A 1159 14.67 -57.65 -52.13
CA SER A 1159 15.66 -58.61 -51.64
C SER A 1159 16.53 -58.01 -50.54
#